data_AF-A0A3D3ZMM0-F1
#
_entry.id   AF-A0A3D3ZMM0-F1
#
_cell.length_a   1.000
_cell.length_b   1.000
_cell.length_c   1.000
_cell.angle_alpha   90.00
_cell.angle_beta   90.00
_cell.angle_gamma   90.00
#
_symmetry.space_group_name_H-M   'P 1'
#
loop_
_entity.id
_entity.type
_entity.pdbx_description
1 polymer ?
#
loop_
_entity_poly.entity_id
_entity_poly.type
_entity_poly.pdbx_seq_one_letter_code
_entity_poly.pdbx_strand_id
1 'polypeptide(L)'
;MQGPLPFFMYKKRGFMSVDQEHIQRVESQTNNQALLDSDNPLSPKDKKVHTDEVAGPSWQKPIKWFLTHTFTPQWLPRPWNNPVVGYLVAIILQFIAIIVTTLLTQLFSSFTYTGLLEVLVVALVALNWGVGPSLIATLAGAILLNFIVQPPHLTLTFNDTSIVEVSLFLLVGIAISIVASQIERARRSAEELALSLAVERTRLEAIIETVPDALSIHDAEGKIVRLNRAGRQHTGSERVSTAINESQQVFGARTITGEPFPAKDIPVVRALQGETVSGVEMRFLNPEEQDAYALLSAAPLFDIQGRVDGVVLITHDISALHQAERERATRASELEAAFESITDGVFLFNRDLKVIRVNGAGRELLAIKNPSDYLSLSSSDRMALLAMRDEHGQLLTDEQWPMSRILHGEVLKGSNTSDIIVRALDGRDLELSVSGAPVRNNEGELIGALCICRDVTERRQLEKRTQATLGALLEMAEALVLVGENPSGKSGELIPAGIGRTARRMAQLTCSVLGCQRVSLTAIEPDTEVLHPIAVVGLSPEEERQWWNEQQTEARLGDGLDPTFAAQLRANEALLLDITKPPFSTQPNPYNIHTMLIIPMVIGEQLVGLLSLDYGGQEHDYDAAEIALAKAVAKLAALVIERDRLLRERAEARANELALREANRRMDEFLGMTSHELKTPLTSIKGNTQLTVRQIK
;
A
#
# COMPACT_ATOMS: atom_id res chain seq x y z
N MET A 1 -1.39 -35.62 -26.22
CA MET A 1 -2.00 -36.31 -25.06
C MET A 1 -2.58 -35.25 -24.15
N GLN A 2 -3.88 -35.35 -23.84
CA GLN A 2 -4.66 -34.58 -22.84
C GLN A 2 -4.68 -33.05 -23.08
N GLY A 3 -5.75 -32.36 -23.49
CA GLY A 3 -7.20 -32.55 -23.31
C GLY A 3 -7.72 -31.42 -22.40
N PRO A 4 -8.43 -30.39 -22.90
CA PRO A 4 -8.95 -29.29 -22.07
C PRO A 4 -10.34 -29.65 -21.52
N LEU A 5 -10.54 -29.49 -20.21
CA LEU A 5 -11.85 -29.57 -19.53
C LEU A 5 -12.44 -28.18 -19.25
N PRO A 6 -13.78 -28.06 -19.11
CA PRO A 6 -14.54 -27.00 -19.76
C PRO A 6 -15.06 -25.88 -18.85
N PHE A 7 -15.31 -24.75 -19.52
CA PHE A 7 -16.16 -23.63 -19.11
C PHE A 7 -17.60 -24.10 -18.85
N PHE A 8 -18.13 -23.87 -17.64
CA PHE A 8 -19.56 -24.06 -17.35
C PHE A 8 -20.30 -22.71 -17.41
N MET A 9 -21.11 -22.52 -18.45
CA MET A 9 -22.19 -21.54 -18.51
C MET A 9 -23.30 -21.94 -17.54
N TYR A 10 -23.71 -21.02 -16.66
CA TYR A 10 -24.96 -21.16 -15.90
C TYR A 10 -26.15 -20.73 -16.76
N LYS A 11 -27.04 -21.70 -17.02
CA LYS A 11 -28.27 -21.57 -17.80
C LYS A 11 -29.40 -21.06 -16.87
N LYS A 12 -29.89 -19.86 -17.15
CA LYS A 12 -31.12 -19.26 -16.61
C LYS A 12 -32.31 -20.21 -16.79
N ARG A 13 -33.02 -20.57 -15.71
CA ARG A 13 -34.35 -21.19 -15.78
C ARG A 13 -35.28 -20.58 -14.72
N GLY A 14 -36.40 -20.07 -15.23
CA GLY A 14 -37.60 -19.47 -14.64
C GLY A 14 -37.83 -19.52 -13.13
N PHE A 15 -37.94 -18.32 -12.54
CA PHE A 15 -38.78 -18.09 -11.37
C PHE A 15 -40.25 -17.99 -11.83
N MET A 16 -41.12 -18.76 -11.17
CA MET A 16 -42.56 -18.56 -11.16
C MET A 16 -42.88 -17.25 -10.45
N SER A 17 -43.70 -16.43 -11.09
CA SER A 17 -44.34 -15.24 -10.55
C SER A 17 -45.26 -15.59 -9.39
N VAL A 18 -45.09 -14.92 -8.24
CA VAL A 18 -46.10 -14.84 -7.19
C VAL A 18 -46.48 -13.37 -7.04
N ASP A 19 -47.79 -13.14 -7.00
CA ASP A 19 -48.52 -11.88 -7.08
C ASP A 19 -47.97 -10.73 -6.23
N GLN A 20 -47.91 -9.56 -6.88
CA GLN A 20 -47.42 -8.29 -6.33
C GLN A 20 -48.51 -7.45 -5.63
N GLU A 21 -49.68 -8.02 -5.32
CA GLU A 21 -50.85 -7.28 -4.81
C GLU A 21 -51.07 -7.32 -3.27
N HIS A 22 -50.14 -7.86 -2.47
CA HIS A 22 -50.31 -7.93 -1.01
C HIS A 22 -49.31 -7.11 -0.16
N ILE A 23 -48.37 -6.39 -0.78
CA ILE A 23 -47.36 -5.56 -0.09
C ILE A 23 -47.58 -4.08 -0.42
N GLN A 24 -48.82 -3.59 -0.28
CA GLN A 24 -49.11 -2.15 -0.41
C GLN A 24 -50.19 -1.64 0.56
N ARG A 25 -50.55 -2.41 1.60
CA ARG A 25 -51.62 -2.04 2.55
C ARG A 25 -51.21 -1.83 4.00
N VAL A 26 -49.91 -1.82 4.33
CA VAL A 26 -49.43 -1.61 5.71
C VAL A 26 -48.58 -0.34 5.88
N GLU A 27 -48.22 0.37 4.80
CA GLU A 27 -47.41 1.60 4.87
C GLU A 27 -48.22 2.91 4.80
N SER A 28 -49.44 2.95 5.33
CA SER A 28 -50.24 4.18 5.35
C SER A 28 -50.89 4.50 6.69
N GLN A 29 -50.22 4.25 7.82
CA GLN A 29 -50.64 4.87 9.09
C GLN A 29 -49.58 4.82 10.20
N THR A 30 -48.49 5.57 10.05
CA THR A 30 -47.72 6.06 11.22
C THR A 30 -47.08 7.38 10.86
N ASN A 31 -47.80 8.46 11.15
CA ASN A 31 -47.28 9.81 11.06
C ASN A 31 -46.49 10.10 12.35
N ASN A 32 -45.23 10.47 12.18
CA ASN A 32 -44.32 10.92 13.22
C ASN A 32 -44.71 12.34 13.65
N GLN A 33 -45.09 12.55 14.91
CA GLN A 33 -44.89 13.86 15.54
C GLN A 33 -44.85 13.78 17.06
N ALA A 34 -43.78 14.37 17.60
CA ALA A 34 -43.55 14.81 18.97
C ALA A 34 -43.15 13.77 20.03
N LEU A 35 -41.86 13.78 20.37
CA LEU A 35 -41.38 13.65 21.75
C LEU A 35 -39.97 14.26 21.87
N LEU A 36 -39.94 15.56 22.15
CA LEU A 36 -38.90 16.21 22.93
C LEU A 36 -39.51 16.51 24.32
N ASP A 37 -38.65 16.40 25.33
CA ASP A 37 -38.76 16.90 26.70
C ASP A 37 -39.81 16.29 27.65
N SER A 38 -39.35 15.60 28.69
CA SER A 38 -39.17 16.21 30.04
C SER A 38 -39.09 15.17 31.17
N ASP A 39 -38.18 15.45 32.09
CA ASP A 39 -38.07 14.90 33.44
C ASP A 39 -39.37 15.05 34.25
N ASN A 40 -39.78 14.01 34.99
CA ASN A 40 -39.83 13.96 36.48
C ASN A 40 -40.65 12.72 36.94
N PRO A 41 -40.36 12.14 38.14
CA PRO A 41 -40.93 10.89 38.59
C PRO A 41 -42.19 11.12 39.45
N LEU A 42 -43.25 10.35 39.23
CA LEU A 42 -44.44 10.35 40.08
C LEU A 42 -44.94 8.92 40.39
N SER A 43 -44.71 8.54 41.64
CA SER A 43 -45.58 7.88 42.63
C SER A 43 -46.69 6.89 42.20
N PRO A 44 -46.83 5.74 42.91
CA PRO A 44 -47.83 4.71 42.64
C PRO A 44 -49.16 5.02 43.35
N LYS A 45 -50.04 5.82 42.74
CA LYS A 45 -51.47 5.81 43.06
C LYS A 45 -52.26 6.04 41.79
N ASP A 46 -53.37 5.32 41.68
CA ASP A 46 -54.40 5.42 40.63
C ASP A 46 -54.15 4.65 39.32
N LYS A 47 -54.23 3.32 39.42
CA LYS A 47 -54.94 2.49 38.42
C LYS A 47 -55.89 1.52 39.13
N LYS A 48 -56.97 2.07 39.71
CA LYS A 48 -58.24 1.34 39.70
C LYS A 48 -58.73 1.36 38.27
N VAL A 49 -58.52 0.27 37.54
CA VAL A 49 -59.26 0.01 36.30
C VAL A 49 -60.71 -0.18 36.71
N HIS A 50 -61.50 0.89 36.55
CA HIS A 50 -62.94 0.78 36.44
C HIS A 50 -63.24 -0.02 35.18
N THR A 51 -63.44 -1.33 35.34
CA THR A 51 -64.32 -2.07 34.43
C THR A 51 -65.73 -1.68 34.80
N ASP A 52 -66.37 -0.85 34.00
CA ASP A 52 -67.81 -0.65 34.02
C ASP A 52 -68.50 -1.98 33.67
N GLU A 53 -68.72 -2.82 34.69
CA GLU A 53 -69.78 -3.82 34.65
C GLU A 53 -71.11 -3.07 34.65
N VAL A 54 -71.69 -2.92 33.46
CA VAL A 54 -73.13 -2.65 33.33
C VAL A 54 -73.86 -3.72 34.13
N ALA A 55 -74.39 -3.34 35.29
CA ALA A 55 -75.19 -4.20 36.13
C ALA A 55 -76.52 -4.52 35.43
N GLY A 56 -76.50 -5.53 34.56
CA GLY A 56 -77.72 -6.16 34.06
C GLY A 56 -78.57 -6.68 35.22
N PRO A 57 -79.89 -6.84 35.03
CA PRO A 57 -80.80 -7.26 36.09
C PRO A 57 -80.30 -8.47 36.88
N SER A 58 -80.49 -8.51 38.20
CA SER A 58 -79.93 -9.54 39.09
C SER A 58 -80.27 -10.98 38.70
N TRP A 59 -81.38 -11.19 37.99
CA TRP A 59 -81.80 -12.48 37.42
C TRP A 59 -80.93 -12.97 36.24
N GLN A 60 -80.16 -12.10 35.59
CA GLN A 60 -79.23 -12.48 34.52
C GLN A 60 -77.94 -13.11 35.05
N LYS A 61 -77.53 -12.83 36.29
CA LYS A 61 -76.31 -13.41 36.89
C LYS A 61 -76.36 -14.94 36.99
N PRO A 62 -77.44 -15.58 37.51
CA PRO A 62 -77.52 -17.03 37.49
C PRO A 62 -77.59 -17.57 36.06
N ILE A 63 -78.39 -17.00 35.16
CA ILE A 63 -78.52 -17.47 33.76
C ILE A 63 -77.17 -17.39 33.02
N LYS A 64 -76.43 -16.31 33.20
CA LYS A 64 -75.07 -16.12 32.65
C LYS A 64 -74.08 -17.11 33.27
N TRP A 65 -74.25 -17.45 34.55
CA TRP A 65 -73.49 -18.52 35.20
C TRP A 65 -73.83 -19.89 34.60
N PHE A 66 -75.11 -20.23 34.40
CA PHE A 66 -75.52 -21.48 33.73
C PHE A 66 -74.92 -21.64 32.32
N LEU A 67 -74.99 -20.57 31.52
CA LEU A 67 -74.48 -20.59 30.14
C LEU A 67 -72.95 -20.68 30.09
N THR A 68 -72.24 -20.02 31.00
CA THR A 68 -70.77 -20.10 31.07
C THR A 68 -70.27 -21.44 31.62
N HIS A 69 -71.14 -22.20 32.30
CA HIS A 69 -70.82 -23.50 32.90
C HIS A 69 -71.41 -24.68 32.12
N THR A 70 -71.97 -24.42 30.94
CA THR A 70 -72.38 -25.43 29.97
C THR A 70 -71.28 -25.53 28.91
N PHE A 71 -70.83 -26.75 28.63
CA PHE A 71 -69.80 -27.00 27.63
C PHE A 71 -70.25 -28.09 26.65
N THR A 72 -69.53 -28.23 25.55
CA THR A 72 -69.73 -29.32 24.61
C THR A 72 -68.51 -30.23 24.60
N PRO A 73 -68.70 -31.55 24.54
CA PRO A 73 -67.59 -32.48 24.50
C PRO A 73 -66.81 -32.32 23.20
N GLN A 74 -65.48 -32.28 23.30
CA GLN A 74 -64.60 -32.11 22.14
C GLN A 74 -64.59 -33.33 21.20
N TRP A 75 -65.00 -34.51 21.67
CA TRP A 75 -65.09 -35.74 20.88
C TRP A 75 -66.32 -35.78 19.95
N LEU A 76 -67.25 -34.83 20.09
CA LEU A 76 -68.48 -34.81 19.31
C LEU A 76 -68.23 -34.20 17.92
N PRO A 77 -68.59 -34.90 16.82
CA PRO A 77 -68.34 -34.39 15.47
C PRO A 77 -69.10 -33.08 15.21
N ARG A 78 -68.55 -32.23 14.32
CA ARG A 78 -69.00 -30.85 14.09
C ARG A 78 -70.52 -30.62 13.96
N PRO A 79 -71.34 -31.46 13.29
CA PRO A 79 -72.78 -31.20 13.22
C PRO A 79 -73.51 -31.35 14.56
N TRP A 80 -72.90 -32.05 15.54
CA TRP A 80 -73.48 -32.32 16.85
C TRP A 80 -72.84 -31.49 17.97
N ASN A 81 -71.78 -30.74 17.68
CA ASN A 81 -71.05 -29.91 18.64
C ASN A 81 -71.80 -28.60 18.94
N ASN A 82 -73.03 -28.71 19.45
CA ASN A 82 -73.88 -27.59 19.86
C ASN A 82 -74.38 -27.82 21.29
N PRO A 83 -74.36 -26.81 22.18
CA PRO A 83 -74.85 -26.94 23.55
C PRO A 83 -76.29 -27.48 23.66
N VAL A 84 -77.14 -27.24 22.66
CA VAL A 84 -78.52 -27.77 22.59
C VAL A 84 -78.55 -29.32 22.61
N VAL A 85 -77.55 -29.97 22.02
CA VAL A 85 -77.46 -31.44 21.98
C VAL A 85 -77.34 -32.02 23.40
N GLY A 86 -76.60 -31.36 24.29
CA GLY A 86 -76.48 -31.78 25.68
C GLY A 86 -77.84 -31.82 26.39
N TYR A 87 -78.69 -30.82 26.15
CA TYR A 87 -80.04 -30.76 26.73
C TYR A 87 -80.98 -31.83 26.17
N LEU A 88 -80.89 -32.13 24.87
CA LEU A 88 -81.66 -33.22 24.26
C LEU A 88 -81.21 -34.59 24.80
N VAL A 89 -79.90 -34.82 24.87
CA VAL A 89 -79.32 -36.04 25.43
C VAL A 89 -79.69 -36.21 26.89
N ALA A 90 -79.67 -35.13 27.68
CA ALA A 90 -80.10 -35.14 29.07
C ALA A 90 -81.52 -35.68 29.24
N ILE A 91 -82.47 -35.18 28.45
CA ILE A 91 -83.87 -35.62 28.49
C ILE A 91 -84.00 -37.08 28.03
N ILE A 92 -83.40 -37.43 26.88
CA ILE A 92 -83.47 -38.78 26.31
C ILE A 92 -82.91 -39.82 27.28
N LEU A 93 -81.72 -39.58 27.84
CA LEU A 93 -81.11 -40.50 28.80
C LEU A 93 -81.96 -40.64 30.07
N GLN A 94 -82.65 -39.59 30.51
CA GLN A 94 -83.55 -39.67 31.66
C GLN A 94 -84.78 -40.53 31.39
N PHE A 95 -85.35 -40.45 30.18
CA PHE A 95 -86.43 -41.34 29.75
C PHE A 95 -85.96 -42.80 29.62
N ILE A 96 -84.74 -43.03 29.13
CA ILE A 96 -84.18 -44.38 29.08
C ILE A 96 -83.96 -44.90 30.51
N ALA A 97 -83.42 -44.09 31.41
CA ALA A 97 -83.21 -44.46 32.80
C ALA A 97 -84.53 -44.85 33.47
N ILE A 98 -85.58 -44.03 33.36
CA ILE A 98 -86.86 -44.32 34.02
C ILE A 98 -87.53 -45.59 33.47
N ILE A 99 -87.41 -45.86 32.16
CA ILE A 99 -87.90 -47.10 31.55
C ILE A 99 -87.17 -48.31 32.14
N VAL A 100 -85.84 -48.23 32.26
CA VAL A 100 -85.03 -49.30 32.83
C VAL A 100 -85.35 -49.49 34.32
N THR A 101 -85.45 -48.41 35.09
CA THR A 101 -85.86 -48.43 36.50
C THR A 101 -87.22 -49.09 36.67
N THR A 102 -88.21 -48.72 35.86
CA THR A 102 -89.56 -49.31 35.91
C THR A 102 -89.50 -50.81 35.60
N LEU A 103 -88.77 -51.20 34.55
CA LEU A 103 -88.57 -52.60 34.18
C LEU A 103 -87.90 -53.40 35.30
N LEU A 104 -86.88 -52.82 35.96
CA LEU A 104 -86.21 -53.45 37.10
C LEU A 104 -87.14 -53.62 38.30
N THR A 105 -87.97 -52.62 38.63
CA THR A 105 -88.95 -52.74 39.72
C THR A 105 -90.03 -53.79 39.43
N GLN A 106 -90.38 -54.01 38.16
CA GLN A 106 -91.32 -55.06 37.75
C GLN A 106 -90.68 -56.46 37.78
N LEU A 107 -89.44 -56.60 37.32
CA LEU A 107 -88.71 -57.87 37.31
C LEU A 107 -88.27 -58.31 38.71
N PHE A 108 -87.89 -57.35 39.56
CA PHE A 108 -87.33 -57.58 40.88
C PHE A 108 -88.11 -56.79 41.94
N SER A 109 -89.08 -57.44 42.58
CA SER A 109 -89.92 -56.81 43.61
C SER A 109 -89.16 -56.34 44.86
N SER A 110 -87.91 -56.78 45.05
CA SER A 110 -87.01 -56.33 46.14
C SER A 110 -86.15 -55.11 45.76
N PHE A 111 -86.21 -54.65 44.52
CA PHE A 111 -85.43 -53.50 44.06
C PHE A 111 -85.97 -52.20 44.66
N THR A 112 -85.20 -51.60 45.58
CA THR A 112 -85.60 -50.45 46.40
C THR A 112 -84.91 -49.14 46.00
N TYR A 113 -83.91 -49.17 45.13
CA TYR A 113 -83.10 -48.00 44.76
C TYR A 113 -83.54 -47.39 43.43
N THR A 114 -84.77 -46.86 43.39
CA THR A 114 -85.41 -46.38 42.18
C THR A 114 -84.78 -45.13 41.57
N GLY A 115 -84.02 -44.33 42.32
CA GLY A 115 -83.37 -43.11 41.80
C GLY A 115 -81.92 -43.25 41.36
N LEU A 116 -81.30 -44.45 41.50
CA LEU A 116 -79.86 -44.61 41.31
C LEU A 116 -79.42 -44.35 39.85
N LEU A 117 -80.17 -44.89 38.89
CA LEU A 117 -79.83 -44.78 37.47
C LEU A 117 -79.99 -43.34 36.98
N GLU A 118 -80.97 -42.64 37.52
CA GLU A 118 -81.30 -41.26 37.28
C GLU A 118 -80.19 -40.32 37.79
N VAL A 119 -79.67 -40.57 39.00
CA VAL A 119 -78.50 -39.84 39.51
C VAL A 119 -77.26 -40.10 38.66
N LEU A 120 -77.07 -41.34 38.16
CA LEU A 120 -75.95 -41.67 37.28
C LEU A 120 -76.03 -40.91 35.94
N VAL A 121 -77.23 -40.79 35.36
CA VAL A 121 -77.44 -39.96 34.16
C VAL A 121 -77.10 -38.50 34.44
N VAL A 122 -77.53 -37.95 35.58
CA VAL A 122 -77.19 -36.57 35.98
C VAL A 122 -75.67 -36.36 36.04
N ALA A 123 -74.92 -37.32 36.60
CA ALA A 123 -73.46 -37.27 36.66
C ALA A 123 -72.79 -37.36 35.28
N LEU A 124 -73.25 -38.28 34.42
CA LEU A 124 -72.70 -38.45 33.08
C LEU A 124 -72.93 -37.20 32.22
N VAL A 125 -74.11 -36.59 32.32
CA VAL A 125 -74.43 -35.34 31.63
C VAL A 125 -73.60 -34.18 32.21
N ALA A 126 -73.42 -34.11 33.54
CA ALA A 126 -72.61 -33.09 34.20
C ALA A 126 -71.14 -33.09 33.72
N LEU A 127 -70.56 -34.29 33.59
CA LEU A 127 -69.16 -34.46 33.18
C LEU A 127 -68.92 -34.15 31.70
N ASN A 128 -69.93 -34.35 30.83
CA ASN A 128 -69.75 -34.21 29.38
C ASN A 128 -70.30 -32.89 28.81
N TRP A 129 -71.37 -32.34 29.40
CA TRP A 129 -72.02 -31.12 28.91
C TRP A 129 -72.15 -30.02 29.96
N GLY A 130 -71.72 -30.27 31.19
CA GLY A 130 -71.68 -29.27 32.24
C GLY A 130 -73.03 -29.02 32.93
N VAL A 131 -73.12 -27.85 33.55
CA VAL A 131 -74.12 -27.56 34.59
C VAL A 131 -75.53 -27.41 34.03
N GLY A 132 -75.71 -26.74 32.90
CA GLY A 132 -77.04 -26.49 32.31
C GLY A 132 -77.79 -27.79 31.99
N PRO A 133 -77.26 -28.64 31.08
CA PRO A 133 -77.88 -29.91 30.74
C PRO A 133 -78.05 -30.86 31.93
N SER A 134 -77.09 -30.88 32.86
CA SER A 134 -77.17 -31.72 34.06
C SER A 134 -78.31 -31.30 35.00
N LEU A 135 -78.57 -29.99 35.13
CA LEU A 135 -79.69 -29.51 35.94
C LEU A 135 -81.04 -29.73 35.26
N ILE A 136 -81.10 -29.71 33.92
CA ILE A 136 -82.29 -30.17 33.20
C ILE A 136 -82.49 -31.68 33.37
N ALA A 137 -81.43 -32.50 33.30
CA ALA A 137 -81.51 -33.93 33.61
C ALA A 137 -82.02 -34.16 35.05
N THR A 138 -81.56 -33.35 36.00
CA THR A 138 -81.98 -33.41 37.41
C THR A 138 -83.46 -33.05 37.56
N LEU A 139 -83.94 -31.98 36.90
CA LEU A 139 -85.35 -31.61 36.98
C LEU A 139 -86.25 -32.65 36.30
N ALA A 140 -85.88 -33.09 35.09
CA ALA A 140 -86.62 -34.12 34.37
C ALA A 140 -86.64 -35.44 35.14
N GLY A 141 -85.53 -35.81 35.78
CA GLY A 141 -85.41 -37.01 36.60
C GLY A 141 -86.32 -36.98 37.81
N ALA A 142 -86.32 -35.87 38.55
CA ALA A 142 -87.21 -35.66 39.68
C ALA A 142 -88.70 -35.80 39.30
N ILE A 143 -89.09 -35.19 38.17
CA ILE A 143 -90.46 -35.26 37.66
C ILE A 143 -90.82 -36.69 37.24
N LEU A 144 -89.95 -37.35 36.47
CA LEU A 144 -90.19 -38.71 35.97
C LEU A 144 -90.23 -39.75 37.10
N LEU A 145 -89.36 -39.63 38.10
CA LEU A 145 -89.35 -40.50 39.28
C LEU A 145 -90.66 -40.41 40.07
N ASN A 146 -91.12 -39.18 40.36
CA ASN A 146 -92.37 -38.97 41.08
C ASN A 146 -93.59 -39.42 40.25
N PHE A 147 -93.62 -39.09 38.96
CA PHE A 147 -94.78 -39.35 38.12
C PHE A 147 -94.94 -40.82 37.70
N ILE A 148 -93.84 -41.54 37.44
CA ILE A 148 -93.88 -42.90 36.88
C ILE A 148 -93.65 -43.97 37.95
N VAL A 149 -92.61 -43.80 38.78
CA VAL A 149 -92.12 -44.89 39.63
C VAL A 149 -92.77 -44.88 41.02
N GLN A 150 -93.05 -43.71 41.59
CA GLN A 150 -93.72 -43.62 42.89
C GLN A 150 -95.24 -43.83 42.79
N PRO A 151 -95.87 -44.62 43.68
CA PRO A 151 -97.33 -44.74 43.76
C PRO A 151 -97.98 -43.50 44.41
N PRO A 152 -99.16 -43.02 43.95
CA PRO A 152 -99.92 -43.49 42.79
C PRO A 152 -99.28 -43.11 41.44
N HIS A 153 -99.12 -44.12 40.57
CA HIS A 153 -98.51 -43.96 39.25
C HIS A 153 -99.35 -43.04 38.34
N LEU A 154 -98.68 -42.33 37.44
CA LEU A 154 -99.26 -41.39 36.47
C LEU A 154 -99.98 -40.18 37.10
N THR A 155 -99.64 -39.87 38.35
CA THR A 155 -100.12 -38.65 39.03
C THR A 155 -98.99 -37.98 39.80
N LEU A 156 -98.91 -36.64 39.69
CA LEU A 156 -98.00 -35.84 40.50
C LEU A 156 -98.62 -35.66 41.88
N THR A 157 -98.17 -36.46 42.85
CA THR A 157 -98.56 -36.31 44.25
C THR A 157 -97.34 -35.98 45.10
N PHE A 158 -97.56 -35.21 46.16
CA PHE A 158 -96.49 -34.76 47.06
C PHE A 158 -96.87 -35.17 48.47
N ASN A 159 -96.57 -36.42 48.81
CA ASN A 159 -96.64 -36.92 50.17
C ASN A 159 -95.32 -36.62 50.90
N ASP A 160 -95.30 -36.67 52.24
CA ASP A 160 -94.12 -36.31 53.04
C ASP A 160 -92.85 -37.09 52.61
N THR A 161 -92.97 -38.38 52.27
CA THR A 161 -91.87 -39.20 51.74
C THR A 161 -91.43 -38.77 50.34
N SER A 162 -92.37 -38.53 49.42
CA SER A 162 -92.08 -38.09 48.05
C SER A 162 -91.39 -36.72 48.03
N ILE A 163 -91.78 -35.80 48.92
CA ILE A 163 -91.15 -34.49 49.06
C ILE A 163 -89.68 -34.64 49.48
N VAL A 164 -89.39 -35.50 50.47
CA VAL A 164 -88.01 -35.74 50.93
C VAL A 164 -87.16 -36.39 49.84
N GLU A 165 -87.67 -37.41 49.15
CA GLU A 165 -86.94 -38.09 48.07
C GLU A 165 -86.64 -37.16 46.89
N VAL A 166 -87.63 -36.38 46.42
CA VAL A 166 -87.44 -35.39 45.35
C VAL A 166 -86.46 -34.30 45.78
N SER A 167 -86.58 -33.79 47.01
CA SER A 167 -85.68 -32.76 47.54
C SER A 167 -84.24 -33.26 47.63
N LEU A 168 -84.04 -34.50 48.10
CA LEU A 168 -82.73 -35.13 48.17
C LEU A 168 -82.14 -35.36 46.78
N PHE A 169 -82.94 -35.83 45.82
CA PHE A 169 -82.51 -36.01 44.43
C PHE A 169 -82.08 -34.70 43.80
N LEU A 170 -82.87 -33.63 43.96
CA LEU A 170 -82.51 -32.29 43.48
C LEU A 170 -81.20 -31.79 44.12
N LEU A 171 -81.03 -31.97 45.43
CA LEU A 171 -79.82 -31.56 46.15
C LEU A 171 -78.58 -32.32 45.65
N VAL A 172 -78.67 -33.64 45.52
CA VAL A 172 -77.59 -34.49 45.00
C VAL A 172 -77.26 -34.11 43.56
N GLY A 173 -78.27 -33.90 42.71
CA GLY A 173 -78.06 -33.51 41.32
C GLY A 173 -77.37 -32.16 41.19
N ILE A 174 -77.79 -31.16 41.98
CA ILE A 174 -77.14 -29.84 42.04
C ILE A 174 -75.69 -29.97 42.52
N ALA A 175 -75.44 -30.77 43.57
CA ALA A 175 -74.08 -31.01 44.07
C ALA A 175 -73.18 -31.64 43.01
N ILE A 176 -73.68 -32.66 42.30
CA ILE A 176 -72.98 -33.31 41.19
C ILE A 176 -72.67 -32.30 40.07
N SER A 177 -73.64 -31.46 39.68
CA SER A 177 -73.42 -30.42 38.65
C SER A 177 -72.33 -29.44 39.07
N ILE A 178 -72.32 -28.98 40.34
CA ILE A 178 -71.31 -28.05 40.86
C ILE A 178 -69.92 -28.69 40.87
N VAL A 179 -69.79 -29.92 41.40
CA VAL A 179 -68.51 -30.63 41.50
C VAL A 179 -67.94 -30.92 40.12
N ALA A 180 -68.74 -31.43 39.18
CA ALA A 180 -68.31 -31.68 37.80
C ALA A 180 -67.78 -30.41 37.13
N SER A 181 -68.43 -29.26 37.37
CA SER A 181 -67.98 -27.97 36.85
C SER A 181 -66.68 -27.45 37.48
N GLN A 182 -66.44 -27.75 38.77
CA GLN A 182 -65.17 -27.39 39.42
C GLN A 182 -64.01 -28.23 38.87
N ILE A 183 -64.22 -29.54 38.69
CA ILE A 183 -63.20 -30.47 38.15
C ILE A 183 -62.78 -30.04 36.74
N GLU A 184 -63.73 -29.78 35.86
CA GLU A 184 -63.44 -29.39 34.47
C GLU A 184 -62.70 -28.04 34.38
N ARG A 185 -63.01 -27.09 35.28
CA ARG A 185 -62.28 -25.81 35.35
C ARG A 185 -60.85 -25.96 35.84
N ALA A 186 -60.64 -26.73 36.90
CA ALA A 186 -59.31 -27.01 37.41
C ALA A 186 -58.43 -27.61 36.31
N ARG A 187 -58.98 -28.56 35.54
CA ARG A 187 -58.32 -29.16 34.38
C ARG A 187 -57.93 -28.12 33.33
N ARG A 188 -58.86 -27.28 32.88
CA ARG A 188 -58.57 -26.25 31.85
C ARG A 188 -57.52 -25.24 32.30
N SER A 189 -57.59 -24.77 33.55
CA SER A 189 -56.59 -23.83 34.07
C SER A 189 -55.19 -24.45 34.16
N ALA A 190 -55.10 -25.75 34.47
CA ALA A 190 -53.82 -26.47 34.49
C ALA A 190 -53.26 -26.66 33.06
N GLU A 191 -54.12 -26.96 32.09
CA GLU A 191 -53.73 -27.07 30.67
C GLU A 191 -53.24 -25.72 30.11
N GLU A 192 -53.94 -24.61 30.43
CA GLU A 192 -53.54 -23.24 30.04
C GLU A 192 -52.19 -22.84 30.65
N LEU A 193 -51.97 -23.10 31.95
CA LEU A 193 -50.70 -22.80 32.61
C LEU A 193 -49.55 -23.63 32.04
N ALA A 194 -49.77 -24.93 31.79
CA ALA A 194 -48.78 -25.80 31.20
C ALA A 194 -48.39 -25.34 29.79
N LEU A 195 -49.37 -24.90 28.99
CA LEU A 195 -49.11 -24.34 27.67
C LEU A 195 -48.32 -23.03 27.76
N SER A 196 -48.69 -22.13 28.68
CA SER A 196 -47.97 -20.87 28.88
C SER A 196 -46.52 -21.10 29.28
N LEU A 197 -46.25 -22.04 30.19
CA LEU A 197 -44.88 -22.40 30.59
C LEU A 197 -44.10 -23.00 29.42
N ALA A 198 -44.73 -23.84 28.60
CA ALA A 198 -44.10 -24.42 27.42
C ALA A 198 -43.73 -23.33 26.41
N VAL A 199 -44.63 -22.39 26.12
CA VAL A 199 -44.38 -21.27 25.21
C VAL A 199 -43.24 -20.39 25.73
N GLU A 200 -43.25 -20.03 27.01
CA GLU A 200 -42.21 -19.19 27.60
C GLU A 200 -40.84 -19.88 27.60
N ARG A 201 -40.81 -21.19 27.89
CA ARG A 201 -39.59 -21.99 27.79
C ARG A 201 -39.04 -22.03 26.37
N THR A 202 -39.90 -22.31 25.38
CA THR A 202 -39.50 -22.31 23.97
C THR A 202 -39.02 -20.94 23.52
N ARG A 203 -39.62 -19.85 24.03
CA ARG A 203 -39.17 -18.49 23.75
C ARG A 203 -37.76 -18.22 24.29
N LEU A 204 -37.48 -18.59 25.54
CA LEU A 204 -36.14 -18.45 26.14
C LEU A 204 -35.10 -19.33 25.44
N GLU A 205 -35.49 -20.53 25.01
CA GLU A 205 -34.65 -21.42 24.18
C GLU A 205 -34.32 -20.76 22.84
N ALA A 206 -35.31 -20.20 22.15
CA ALA A 206 -35.11 -19.51 20.88
C ALA A 206 -34.23 -18.26 21.01
N ILE A 207 -34.40 -17.46 22.07
CA ILE A 207 -33.56 -16.27 22.31
C ILE A 207 -32.10 -16.69 22.43
N ILE A 208 -31.79 -17.63 23.32
CA ILE A 208 -30.40 -18.07 23.53
C ILE A 208 -29.80 -18.70 22.27
N GLU A 209 -30.57 -19.49 21.52
CA GLU A 209 -30.12 -20.12 20.27
C GLU A 209 -29.88 -19.13 19.12
N THR A 210 -30.49 -17.94 19.15
CA THR A 210 -30.37 -16.93 18.09
C THR A 210 -29.36 -15.83 18.40
N VAL A 211 -28.84 -15.74 19.63
CA VAL A 211 -27.73 -14.83 19.97
C VAL A 211 -26.52 -15.16 19.07
N PRO A 212 -25.97 -14.17 18.34
CA PRO A 212 -24.87 -14.41 17.40
C PRO A 212 -23.54 -14.69 18.09
N ASP A 213 -23.35 -14.18 19.31
CA ASP A 213 -22.17 -14.47 20.13
C ASP A 213 -22.27 -15.85 20.78
N ALA A 214 -21.13 -16.47 21.02
CA ALA A 214 -21.07 -17.74 21.73
C ALA A 214 -21.51 -17.53 23.18
N LEU A 215 -22.62 -18.17 23.56
CA LEU A 215 -23.20 -18.10 24.90
C LEU A 215 -23.19 -19.48 25.53
N SER A 216 -22.55 -19.59 26.69
CA SER A 216 -22.57 -20.79 27.53
C SER A 216 -23.16 -20.49 28.90
N ILE A 217 -23.90 -21.46 29.44
CA ILE A 217 -24.34 -21.46 30.83
C ILE A 217 -23.61 -22.58 31.54
N HIS A 218 -23.05 -22.24 32.69
CA HIS A 218 -22.29 -23.13 33.56
C HIS A 218 -23.07 -23.36 34.86
N ASP A 219 -22.98 -24.57 35.44
CA ASP A 219 -23.48 -24.85 36.80
C ASP A 219 -22.58 -24.26 37.89
N ALA A 220 -22.94 -24.45 39.15
CA ALA A 220 -22.19 -23.98 40.32
C ALA A 220 -20.78 -24.60 40.43
N GLU A 221 -20.56 -25.76 39.81
CA GLU A 221 -19.25 -26.41 39.68
C GLU A 221 -18.45 -25.91 38.46
N GLY A 222 -19.06 -25.06 37.62
CA GLY A 222 -18.44 -24.46 36.45
C GLY A 222 -18.55 -25.28 35.15
N LYS A 223 -19.26 -26.41 35.16
CA LYS A 223 -19.43 -27.25 33.97
C LYS A 223 -20.48 -26.64 33.05
N ILE A 224 -20.22 -26.68 31.74
CA ILE A 224 -21.16 -26.21 30.73
C ILE A 224 -22.42 -27.10 30.74
N VAL A 225 -23.54 -26.53 31.17
CA VAL A 225 -24.87 -27.18 31.13
C VAL A 225 -25.64 -26.82 29.86
N ARG A 226 -25.27 -25.71 29.22
CA ARG A 226 -25.90 -25.24 27.99
C ARG A 226 -24.95 -24.43 27.14
N LEU A 227 -25.05 -24.60 25.84
CA LEU A 227 -24.24 -23.89 24.84
C LEU A 227 -25.14 -23.58 23.64
N ASN A 228 -25.22 -22.33 23.22
CA ASN A 228 -26.05 -21.94 22.06
C ASN A 228 -25.43 -22.39 20.72
N ARG A 229 -26.15 -22.15 19.61
CA ARG A 229 -25.68 -22.44 18.26
C ARG A 229 -24.30 -21.85 17.95
N ALA A 230 -24.09 -20.57 18.23
CA ALA A 230 -22.82 -19.89 17.97
C ALA A 230 -21.67 -20.54 18.76
N GLY A 231 -21.89 -20.82 20.04
CA GLY A 231 -20.92 -21.53 20.87
C GLY A 231 -20.58 -22.91 20.33
N ARG A 232 -21.56 -23.70 19.90
CA ARG A 232 -21.30 -25.03 19.31
C ARG A 232 -20.46 -24.96 18.02
N GLN A 233 -20.64 -23.91 17.22
CA GLN A 233 -19.86 -23.68 16.00
C GLN A 233 -18.42 -23.26 16.32
N HIS A 234 -18.22 -22.38 17.31
CA HIS A 234 -16.90 -21.87 17.69
C HIS A 234 -16.07 -22.89 18.48
N THR A 235 -16.68 -23.62 19.41
CA THR A 235 -15.97 -24.55 20.33
C THR A 235 -15.75 -25.94 19.72
N GLY A 236 -16.51 -26.30 18.68
CA GLY A 236 -16.50 -27.65 18.08
C GLY A 236 -17.30 -28.66 18.91
N SER A 237 -18.16 -29.43 18.26
CA SER A 237 -19.18 -30.28 18.90
C SER A 237 -18.65 -31.42 19.80
N GLU A 238 -17.37 -31.80 19.69
CA GLU A 238 -16.75 -32.83 20.55
C GLU A 238 -16.28 -32.30 21.92
N ARG A 239 -16.27 -30.97 22.14
CA ARG A 239 -15.58 -30.34 23.27
C ARG A 239 -16.50 -29.72 24.34
N VAL A 240 -17.77 -30.16 24.38
CA VAL A 240 -18.84 -29.56 25.20
C VAL A 240 -18.88 -30.07 26.65
N SER A 241 -18.17 -31.14 27.01
CA SER A 241 -18.28 -31.78 28.34
C SER A 241 -17.20 -31.44 29.37
N THR A 242 -16.32 -30.47 29.10
CA THR A 242 -15.16 -30.17 29.95
C THR A 242 -15.47 -29.19 31.07
N ALA A 243 -14.94 -29.45 32.27
CA ALA A 243 -14.99 -28.50 33.39
C ALA A 243 -14.04 -27.31 33.15
N ILE A 244 -14.21 -26.19 33.86
CA ILE A 244 -13.39 -24.97 33.70
C ILE A 244 -11.88 -25.28 33.75
N ASN A 245 -11.45 -26.13 34.69
CA ASN A 245 -10.04 -26.51 34.84
C ASN A 245 -9.50 -27.34 33.65
N GLU A 246 -10.32 -28.20 33.07
CA GLU A 246 -9.95 -28.97 31.87
C GLU A 246 -9.99 -28.08 30.62
N SER A 247 -10.92 -27.11 30.57
CA SER A 247 -11.07 -26.18 29.47
C SER A 247 -9.84 -25.26 29.30
N GLN A 248 -9.16 -24.86 30.38
CA GLN A 248 -7.91 -24.09 30.27
C GLN A 248 -6.81 -24.84 29.52
N GLN A 249 -6.66 -26.14 29.80
CA GLN A 249 -5.66 -26.97 29.14
C GLN A 249 -6.07 -27.32 27.70
N VAL A 250 -7.36 -27.53 27.45
CA VAL A 250 -7.89 -27.93 26.14
C VAL A 250 -7.97 -26.77 25.14
N PHE A 251 -8.22 -25.54 25.60
CA PHE A 251 -8.37 -24.36 24.72
C PHE A 251 -7.15 -23.42 24.71
N GLY A 252 -6.10 -23.73 25.49
CA GLY A 252 -4.84 -22.99 25.46
C GLY A 252 -4.97 -21.51 25.81
N ALA A 253 -5.86 -21.18 26.76
CA ALA A 253 -6.19 -19.81 27.14
C ALA A 253 -4.95 -19.02 27.59
N ARG A 254 -4.67 -17.93 26.87
CA ARG A 254 -3.54 -17.04 27.09
C ARG A 254 -3.98 -15.59 27.21
N THR A 255 -3.15 -14.78 27.83
CA THR A 255 -3.24 -13.32 27.76
C THR A 255 -3.02 -12.85 26.32
N ILE A 256 -3.35 -11.59 26.02
CA ILE A 256 -3.03 -10.96 24.73
C ILE A 256 -1.52 -11.02 24.41
N THR A 257 -0.67 -11.03 25.46
CA THR A 257 0.80 -11.13 25.38
C THR A 257 1.30 -12.56 25.18
N GLY A 258 0.43 -13.58 25.27
CA GLY A 258 0.75 -14.98 25.02
C GLY A 258 1.16 -15.79 26.26
N GLU A 259 1.13 -15.21 27.45
CA GLU A 259 1.35 -15.92 28.71
C GLU A 259 0.12 -16.74 29.12
N PRO A 260 0.27 -17.85 29.86
CA PRO A 260 -0.89 -18.59 30.38
C PRO A 260 -1.80 -17.70 31.22
N PHE A 261 -3.11 -17.72 30.96
CA PHE A 261 -4.04 -16.88 31.70
C PHE A 261 -4.23 -17.39 33.15
N PRO A 262 -4.10 -16.54 34.19
CA PRO A 262 -4.22 -17.00 35.58
C PRO A 262 -5.60 -17.61 35.88
N ALA A 263 -5.63 -18.80 36.49
CA ALA A 263 -6.88 -19.54 36.72
C ALA A 263 -7.91 -18.77 37.58
N LYS A 264 -7.42 -17.98 38.56
CA LYS A 264 -8.26 -17.13 39.41
C LYS A 264 -8.92 -15.96 38.67
N ASP A 265 -8.34 -15.54 37.55
CA ASP A 265 -8.77 -14.34 36.83
C ASP A 265 -9.70 -14.69 35.65
N ILE A 266 -9.92 -15.99 35.40
CA ILE A 266 -10.86 -16.46 34.38
C ILE A 266 -12.25 -15.86 34.67
N PRO A 267 -12.93 -15.27 33.67
CA PRO A 267 -14.23 -14.64 33.87
C PRO A 267 -15.27 -15.54 34.55
N VAL A 268 -15.33 -16.83 34.19
CA VAL A 268 -16.27 -17.77 34.83
C VAL A 268 -15.93 -18.05 36.29
N VAL A 269 -14.64 -18.15 36.65
CA VAL A 269 -14.21 -18.38 38.05
C VAL A 269 -14.55 -17.19 38.93
N ARG A 270 -14.35 -15.97 38.42
CA ARG A 270 -14.73 -14.73 39.11
C ARG A 270 -16.25 -14.60 39.25
N ALA A 271 -16.99 -14.96 38.20
CA ALA A 271 -18.45 -14.97 38.25
C ALA A 271 -19.03 -16.01 39.24
N LEU A 272 -18.39 -17.17 39.40
CA LEU A 272 -18.78 -18.13 40.44
C LEU A 272 -18.58 -17.59 41.87
N GLN A 273 -17.70 -16.61 42.06
CA GLN A 273 -17.52 -15.90 43.33
C GLN A 273 -18.54 -14.76 43.53
N GLY A 274 -19.46 -14.57 42.58
CA GLY A 274 -20.49 -13.53 42.60
C GLY A 274 -20.09 -12.24 41.88
N GLU A 275 -18.96 -12.21 41.18
CA GLU A 275 -18.49 -11.02 40.46
C GLU A 275 -18.99 -10.96 39.01
N THR A 276 -19.66 -9.89 38.61
CA THR A 276 -19.92 -9.64 37.18
C THR A 276 -18.66 -9.10 36.52
N VAL A 277 -18.12 -9.84 35.56
CA VAL A 277 -16.91 -9.50 34.81
C VAL A 277 -17.29 -9.16 33.37
N SER A 278 -16.79 -8.04 32.86
CA SER A 278 -17.04 -7.63 31.46
C SER A 278 -15.76 -7.22 30.77
N GLY A 279 -15.66 -7.55 29.48
CA GLY A 279 -14.62 -7.04 28.61
C GLY A 279 -13.23 -7.64 28.82
N VAL A 280 -13.13 -8.90 29.23
CA VAL A 280 -11.83 -9.56 29.40
C VAL A 280 -11.37 -10.14 28.07
N GLU A 281 -10.35 -9.53 27.48
CA GLU A 281 -9.74 -10.03 26.26
C GLU A 281 -8.84 -11.23 26.55
N MET A 282 -9.06 -12.30 25.79
CA MET A 282 -8.28 -13.53 25.89
C MET A 282 -7.91 -14.04 24.50
N ARG A 283 -6.73 -14.65 24.42
CA ARG A 283 -6.27 -15.38 23.25
C ARG A 283 -6.48 -16.87 23.48
N PHE A 284 -7.08 -17.56 22.52
CA PHE A 284 -7.32 -19.00 22.58
C PHE A 284 -6.86 -19.66 21.27
N LEU A 285 -6.70 -20.98 21.30
CA LEU A 285 -6.45 -21.75 20.09
C LEU A 285 -7.80 -22.23 19.53
N ASN A 286 -8.05 -21.91 18.26
CA ASN A 286 -9.22 -22.42 17.55
C ASN A 286 -9.06 -23.94 17.26
N PRO A 287 -10.10 -24.62 16.74
CA PRO A 287 -10.02 -26.04 16.41
C PRO A 287 -8.93 -26.42 15.39
N GLU A 288 -8.44 -25.46 14.60
CA GLU A 288 -7.34 -25.60 13.63
C GLU A 288 -5.96 -25.25 14.22
N GLU A 289 -5.87 -25.11 15.55
CA GLU A 289 -4.66 -24.74 16.30
C GLU A 289 -4.08 -23.35 15.94
N GLN A 290 -4.91 -22.43 15.43
CA GLN A 290 -4.53 -21.05 15.17
C GLN A 290 -4.96 -20.12 16.32
N ASP A 291 -4.21 -19.04 16.53
CA ASP A 291 -4.56 -18.01 17.51
C ASP A 291 -5.86 -17.29 17.11
N ALA A 292 -6.87 -17.35 17.97
CA ALA A 292 -8.09 -16.58 17.90
C ALA A 292 -8.23 -15.71 19.16
N TYR A 293 -8.95 -14.59 19.02
CA TYR A 293 -9.08 -13.57 20.05
C TYR A 293 -10.55 -13.39 20.41
N ALA A 294 -10.86 -13.38 21.70
CA ALA A 294 -12.22 -13.19 22.17
C ALA A 294 -12.28 -12.21 23.33
N LEU A 295 -13.39 -11.48 23.36
CA LEU A 295 -13.82 -10.66 24.46
C LEU A 295 -14.84 -11.44 25.29
N LEU A 296 -14.48 -11.77 26.52
CA LEU A 296 -15.32 -12.57 27.42
C LEU A 296 -16.00 -11.67 28.45
N SER A 297 -17.31 -11.89 28.65
CA SER A 297 -18.09 -11.29 29.73
C SER A 297 -18.88 -12.38 30.44
N ALA A 298 -18.78 -12.43 31.77
CA ALA A 298 -19.41 -13.44 32.60
C ALA A 298 -20.22 -12.81 33.74
N ALA A 299 -21.40 -13.35 34.02
CA ALA A 299 -22.26 -12.89 35.11
C ALA A 299 -22.82 -14.09 35.91
N PRO A 300 -22.91 -13.99 37.25
CA PRO A 300 -23.54 -15.01 38.08
C PRO A 300 -25.05 -15.10 37.84
N LEU A 301 -25.57 -16.32 37.85
CA LEU A 301 -26.99 -16.63 37.97
C LEU A 301 -27.29 -16.97 39.42
N PHE A 302 -28.35 -16.42 39.99
CA PHE A 302 -28.70 -16.60 41.40
C PHE A 302 -29.93 -17.50 41.57
N ASP A 303 -29.89 -18.37 42.58
CA ASP A 303 -31.05 -19.15 43.03
C ASP A 303 -32.05 -18.26 43.79
N ILE A 304 -33.22 -18.83 44.13
CA ILE A 304 -34.26 -18.17 44.93
C ILE A 304 -33.81 -17.80 46.36
N GLN A 305 -32.66 -18.28 46.82
CA GLN A 305 -32.06 -18.00 48.13
C GLN A 305 -30.90 -17.00 48.03
N GLY A 306 -30.63 -16.45 46.84
CA GLY A 306 -29.59 -15.46 46.59
C GLY A 306 -28.17 -16.02 46.53
N ARG A 307 -28.00 -17.35 46.42
CA ARG A 307 -26.69 -17.97 46.18
C ARG A 307 -26.45 -18.13 44.69
N VAL A 308 -25.18 -18.18 44.28
CA VAL A 308 -24.81 -18.42 42.89
C VAL A 308 -25.17 -19.88 42.52
N ASP A 309 -26.06 -20.04 41.55
CA ASP A 309 -26.55 -21.32 41.00
C ASP A 309 -25.82 -21.68 39.68
N GLY A 310 -25.13 -20.71 39.09
CA GLY A 310 -24.39 -20.90 37.85
C GLY A 310 -23.84 -19.60 37.30
N VAL A 311 -23.32 -19.65 36.08
CA VAL A 311 -22.75 -18.49 35.38
C VAL A 311 -23.22 -18.47 33.93
N VAL A 312 -23.60 -17.30 33.44
CA VAL A 312 -23.72 -17.06 32.00
C VAL A 312 -22.42 -16.43 31.49
N LEU A 313 -21.83 -17.02 30.46
CA LEU A 313 -20.65 -16.50 29.77
C LEU A 313 -21.04 -16.17 28.34
N ILE A 314 -20.63 -14.97 27.90
CA ILE A 314 -20.69 -14.55 26.51
C ILE A 314 -19.26 -14.37 26.02
N THR A 315 -18.96 -14.95 24.86
CA THR A 315 -17.68 -14.91 24.19
C THR A 315 -17.89 -14.29 22.81
N HIS A 316 -17.39 -13.07 22.63
CA HIS A 316 -17.44 -12.35 21.36
C HIS A 316 -16.11 -12.51 20.62
N ASP A 317 -16.14 -12.95 19.36
CA ASP A 317 -14.94 -13.14 18.55
C ASP A 317 -14.45 -11.80 17.99
N ILE A 318 -13.25 -11.39 18.40
CA ILE A 318 -12.59 -10.15 17.99
C ILE A 318 -11.36 -10.41 17.11
N SER A 319 -11.22 -11.62 16.57
CA SER A 319 -10.07 -12.01 15.74
C SER A 319 -9.95 -11.13 14.49
N ALA A 320 -11.07 -10.85 13.81
CA ALA A 320 -11.10 -9.99 12.63
C ALA A 320 -10.69 -8.54 12.95
N LEU A 321 -11.05 -8.03 14.13
CA LEU A 321 -10.68 -6.69 14.58
C LEU A 321 -9.16 -6.59 14.78
N HIS A 322 -8.57 -7.54 15.52
CA HIS A 322 -7.12 -7.55 15.74
C HIS A 322 -6.32 -7.79 14.45
N GLN A 323 -6.85 -8.62 13.53
CA GLN A 323 -6.22 -8.80 12.23
C GLN A 323 -6.21 -7.48 11.43
N ALA A 324 -7.32 -6.74 11.40
CA ALA A 324 -7.39 -5.46 10.73
C ALA A 324 -6.45 -4.41 11.36
N GLU A 325 -6.32 -4.39 12.69
CA GLU A 325 -5.37 -3.52 13.40
C GLU A 325 -3.92 -3.86 13.06
N ARG A 326 -3.57 -5.15 13.07
CA ARG A 326 -2.23 -5.62 12.66
C ARG A 326 -1.93 -5.29 11.21
N GLU A 327 -2.86 -5.53 10.30
CA GLU A 327 -2.69 -5.19 8.89
C GLU A 327 -2.49 -3.68 8.69
N ARG A 328 -3.24 -2.84 9.41
CA ARG A 328 -3.03 -1.38 9.38
C ARG A 328 -1.65 -0.99 9.92
N ALA A 329 -1.23 -1.58 11.04
CA ALA A 329 0.08 -1.31 11.63
C ALA A 329 1.23 -1.75 10.71
N THR A 330 1.13 -2.95 10.14
CA THR A 330 2.10 -3.47 9.16
C THR A 330 2.15 -2.58 7.93
N ARG A 331 1.00 -2.23 7.34
CA ARG A 331 0.95 -1.37 6.15
C ARG A 331 1.51 0.03 6.43
N ALA A 332 1.26 0.60 7.61
CA ALA A 332 1.86 1.87 8.03
C ALA A 332 3.38 1.76 8.17
N SER A 333 3.88 0.67 8.76
CA SER A 333 5.32 0.40 8.87
C SER A 333 5.98 0.17 7.51
N GLU A 334 5.31 -0.52 6.59
CA GLU A 334 5.79 -0.74 5.22
C GLU A 334 5.90 0.57 4.44
N LEU A 335 4.89 1.44 4.54
CA LEU A 335 4.93 2.78 3.92
C LEU A 335 6.04 3.65 4.52
N GLU A 336 6.27 3.56 5.83
CA GLU A 336 7.35 4.28 6.51
C GLU A 336 8.73 3.79 6.04
N ALA A 337 8.92 2.46 6.01
CA ALA A 337 10.16 1.86 5.52
C ALA A 337 10.40 2.16 4.03
N ALA A 338 9.34 2.19 3.22
CA ALA A 338 9.42 2.59 1.82
C ALA A 338 9.85 4.06 1.68
N PHE A 339 9.25 4.97 2.45
CA PHE A 339 9.63 6.39 2.45
C PHE A 339 11.09 6.60 2.87
N GLU A 340 11.54 5.93 3.93
CA GLU A 340 12.90 6.04 4.47
C GLU A 340 13.97 5.39 3.58
N SER A 341 13.62 4.38 2.76
CA SER A 341 14.57 3.69 1.86
C SER A 341 14.77 4.33 0.48
N ILE A 342 13.97 5.35 0.13
CA ILE A 342 14.18 6.11 -1.11
C ILE A 342 15.52 6.85 -1.02
N THR A 343 16.38 6.65 -2.03
CA THR A 343 17.74 7.22 -2.10
C THR A 343 17.78 8.70 -2.47
N ASP A 344 16.74 9.20 -3.14
CA ASP A 344 16.58 10.64 -3.38
C ASP A 344 15.96 11.31 -2.14
N GLY A 345 16.28 12.59 -1.91
CA GLY A 345 15.71 13.32 -0.80
C GLY A 345 14.24 13.61 -1.02
N VAL A 346 13.35 13.05 -0.20
CA VAL A 346 11.91 13.27 -0.31
C VAL A 346 11.43 14.18 0.80
N PHE A 347 10.74 15.25 0.43
CA PHE A 347 10.17 16.22 1.36
C PHE A 347 8.67 16.37 1.12
N LEU A 348 7.92 16.36 2.21
CA LEU A 348 6.49 16.60 2.22
C LEU A 348 6.21 17.93 2.92
N PHE A 349 5.47 18.81 2.25
CA PHE A 349 5.09 20.12 2.74
C PHE A 349 3.59 20.22 2.95
N ASN A 350 3.15 21.06 3.89
CA ASN A 350 1.75 21.47 4.01
C ASN A 350 1.42 22.63 3.04
N ARG A 351 0.18 23.13 3.09
CA ARG A 351 -0.28 24.31 2.32
C ARG A 351 0.52 25.58 2.60
N ASP A 352 1.15 25.69 3.76
CA ASP A 352 1.90 26.88 4.20
C ASP A 352 3.41 26.74 3.96
N LEU A 353 3.84 25.80 3.11
CA LEU A 353 5.26 25.52 2.81
C LEU A 353 6.12 25.12 4.03
N LYS A 354 5.47 24.63 5.09
CA LYS A 354 6.14 24.01 6.23
C LYS A 354 6.39 22.53 5.91
N VAL A 355 7.62 22.07 6.18
CA VAL A 355 7.96 20.65 6.05
C VAL A 355 7.19 19.88 7.12
N ILE A 356 6.41 18.89 6.70
CA ILE A 356 5.74 17.93 7.57
C ILE A 356 6.69 16.76 7.81
N ARG A 357 7.35 16.29 6.74
CA ARG A 357 8.23 15.10 6.76
C ARG A 357 9.38 15.22 5.78
N VAL A 358 10.49 14.58 6.13
CA VAL A 358 11.67 14.38 5.29
C VAL A 358 12.22 12.98 5.53
N ASN A 359 12.57 12.23 4.49
CA ASN A 359 13.15 10.90 4.62
C ASN A 359 14.65 10.92 4.99
N GLY A 360 15.24 9.75 5.26
CA GLY A 360 16.67 9.59 5.56
C GLY A 360 17.59 10.26 4.54
N ALA A 361 17.39 9.96 3.26
CA ALA A 361 18.19 10.55 2.18
C ALA A 361 18.10 12.08 2.16
N GLY A 362 16.93 12.68 2.39
CA GLY A 362 16.79 14.14 2.43
C GLY A 362 17.50 14.78 3.62
N ARG A 363 17.53 14.09 4.77
CA ARG A 363 18.28 14.53 5.95
C ARG A 363 19.78 14.46 5.71
N GLU A 364 20.27 13.39 5.10
CA GLU A 364 21.68 13.23 4.74
C GLU A 364 22.12 14.21 3.66
N LEU A 365 21.31 14.37 2.60
CA LEU A 365 21.55 15.29 1.49
C LEU A 365 21.79 16.72 1.98
N LEU A 366 20.92 17.22 2.86
CA LEU A 366 21.02 18.59 3.39
C LEU A 366 21.83 18.70 4.70
N ALA A 367 22.44 17.60 5.17
CA ALA A 367 23.16 17.52 6.44
C ALA A 367 22.35 17.96 7.67
N ILE A 368 21.06 17.59 7.72
CA ILE A 368 20.13 17.91 8.80
C ILE A 368 20.43 17.01 10.01
N LYS A 369 21.13 17.56 11.01
CA LYS A 369 21.45 16.86 12.26
C LYS A 369 20.28 16.81 13.24
N ASN A 370 19.50 17.90 13.33
CA ASN A 370 18.33 17.97 14.19
C ASN A 370 17.07 18.23 13.34
N PRO A 371 16.29 17.18 13.02
CA PRO A 371 15.09 17.33 12.19
C PRO A 371 14.09 18.30 12.79
N SER A 372 13.87 18.26 14.10
CA SER A 372 12.86 19.10 14.77
C SER A 372 13.12 20.59 14.59
N ASP A 373 14.38 21.02 14.70
CA ASP A 373 14.76 22.42 14.51
C ASP A 373 14.52 22.84 13.05
N TYR A 374 14.93 22.01 12.09
CA TYR A 374 14.75 22.29 10.66
C TYR A 374 13.26 22.32 10.23
N LEU A 375 12.46 21.42 10.79
CA LEU A 375 10.99 21.34 10.58
C LEU A 375 10.27 22.57 11.15
N SER A 376 10.85 23.24 12.15
CA SER A 376 10.27 24.43 12.77
C SER A 376 10.49 25.72 11.97
N LEU A 377 11.49 25.75 11.08
CA LEU A 377 11.83 26.92 10.26
C LEU A 377 10.70 27.28 9.28
N SER A 378 10.50 28.59 9.09
CA SER A 378 9.66 29.12 8.02
C SER A 378 10.27 28.79 6.64
N SER A 379 9.46 28.91 5.58
CA SER A 379 9.93 28.76 4.21
C SER A 379 11.07 29.73 3.88
N SER A 380 10.90 31.01 4.24
CA SER A 380 11.86 32.07 3.97
C SER A 380 13.18 31.88 4.74
N ASP A 381 13.12 31.51 6.02
CA ASP A 381 14.32 31.22 6.83
C ASP A 381 15.10 30.04 6.26
N ARG A 382 14.39 29.01 5.79
CA ARG A 382 15.00 27.84 5.16
C ARG A 382 15.66 28.17 3.83
N MET A 383 15.02 28.99 3.00
CA MET A 383 15.61 29.46 1.74
C MET A 383 16.88 30.28 1.98
N ALA A 384 16.87 31.14 2.99
CA ALA A 384 18.04 31.91 3.39
C ALA A 384 19.16 31.00 3.96
N LEU A 385 18.80 30.06 4.83
CA LEU A 385 19.73 29.12 5.46
C LEU A 385 20.45 28.24 4.44
N LEU A 386 19.71 27.75 3.43
CA LEU A 386 20.24 26.91 2.36
C LEU A 386 20.79 27.72 1.17
N ALA A 387 20.76 29.06 1.25
CA ALA A 387 21.20 29.97 0.21
C ALA A 387 20.77 29.52 -1.21
N MET A 388 19.48 29.22 -1.37
CA MET A 388 18.96 28.59 -2.59
C MET A 388 19.11 29.51 -3.81
N ARG A 389 19.70 28.97 -4.87
CA ARG A 389 20.01 29.69 -6.11
C ARG A 389 19.47 28.94 -7.33
N ASP A 390 19.28 29.66 -8.42
CA ASP A 390 19.01 29.08 -9.73
C ASP A 390 20.29 28.50 -10.37
N GLU A 391 20.16 27.93 -11.58
CA GLU A 391 21.27 27.38 -12.36
C GLU A 391 22.34 28.42 -12.77
N HIS A 392 22.01 29.72 -12.72
CA HIS A 392 22.90 30.84 -13.02
C HIS A 392 23.57 31.42 -11.76
N GLY A 393 23.25 30.87 -10.58
CA GLY A 393 23.79 31.31 -9.29
C GLY A 393 23.08 32.50 -8.65
N GLN A 394 21.94 32.95 -9.19
CA GLN A 394 21.12 34.01 -8.60
C GLN A 394 20.22 33.45 -7.50
N LEU A 395 20.03 34.18 -6.40
CA LEU A 395 19.16 33.76 -5.30
C LEU A 395 17.70 33.64 -5.79
N LEU A 396 17.06 32.53 -5.46
CA LEU A 396 15.66 32.30 -5.82
C LEU A 396 14.73 33.19 -4.98
N THR A 397 13.71 33.75 -5.62
CA THR A 397 12.56 34.37 -4.95
C THR A 397 11.54 33.30 -4.51
N ASP A 398 10.65 33.66 -3.59
CA ASP A 398 9.58 32.76 -3.11
C ASP A 398 8.69 32.23 -4.25
N GLU A 399 8.45 33.02 -5.30
CA GLU A 399 7.65 32.63 -6.47
C GLU A 399 8.40 31.67 -7.41
N GLN A 400 9.72 31.82 -7.51
CA GLN A 400 10.57 30.95 -8.33
C GLN A 400 10.91 29.65 -7.61
N TRP A 401 10.77 29.61 -6.29
CA TRP A 401 11.04 28.42 -5.50
C TRP A 401 10.16 27.25 -5.96
N PRO A 402 10.72 26.06 -6.28
CA PRO A 402 9.96 24.96 -6.84
C PRO A 402 8.74 24.55 -6.01
N MET A 403 8.80 24.69 -4.68
CA MET A 403 7.69 24.29 -3.81
C MET A 403 6.50 25.24 -3.91
N SER A 404 6.75 26.54 -4.06
CA SER A 404 5.71 27.53 -4.29
C SER A 404 4.98 27.24 -5.60
N ARG A 405 5.74 26.98 -6.67
CA ARG A 405 5.19 26.60 -7.98
C ARG A 405 4.32 25.34 -7.92
N ILE A 406 4.77 24.30 -7.20
CA ILE A 406 4.00 23.06 -7.02
C ILE A 406 2.69 23.31 -6.26
N LEU A 407 2.70 24.13 -5.20
CA LEU A 407 1.49 24.48 -4.47
C LEU A 407 0.50 25.31 -5.31
N HIS A 408 1.00 26.12 -6.26
CA HIS A 408 0.17 26.80 -7.25
C HIS A 408 -0.39 25.86 -8.34
N GLY A 409 -0.10 24.56 -8.26
CA GLY A 409 -0.68 23.51 -9.09
C GLY A 409 0.23 23.00 -10.20
N GLU A 410 1.48 23.48 -10.28
CA GLU A 410 2.44 22.99 -11.27
C GLU A 410 2.94 21.58 -10.90
N VAL A 411 3.11 20.71 -11.90
CA VAL A 411 3.74 19.39 -11.74
C VAL A 411 5.13 19.44 -12.37
N LEU A 412 6.16 19.34 -11.55
CA LEU A 412 7.56 19.35 -11.99
C LEU A 412 8.01 17.91 -12.23
N LYS A 413 8.06 17.48 -13.50
CA LYS A 413 8.48 16.12 -13.89
C LYS A 413 9.16 16.12 -15.26
N GLY A 414 10.10 15.20 -15.47
CA GLY A 414 10.73 14.98 -16.77
C GLY A 414 11.54 16.21 -17.21
N SER A 415 11.16 16.83 -18.32
CA SER A 415 11.81 18.05 -18.82
C SER A 415 11.50 19.31 -18.00
N ASN A 416 10.48 19.27 -17.15
CA ASN A 416 10.08 20.41 -16.30
C ASN A 416 10.62 20.30 -14.87
N THR A 417 11.65 19.50 -14.63
CA THR A 417 12.36 19.55 -13.34
C THR A 417 13.03 20.90 -13.16
N SER A 418 13.06 21.38 -11.92
CA SER A 418 13.72 22.64 -11.59
C SER A 418 15.09 22.34 -11.03
N ASP A 419 16.13 22.74 -11.75
CA ASP A 419 17.50 22.62 -11.26
C ASP A 419 17.83 23.84 -10.41
N ILE A 420 18.32 23.59 -9.19
CA ILE A 420 18.65 24.61 -8.21
C ILE A 420 20.00 24.29 -7.56
N ILE A 421 20.69 25.32 -7.10
CA ILE A 421 21.92 25.17 -6.33
C ILE A 421 21.60 25.50 -4.88
N VAL A 422 21.92 24.61 -3.96
CA VAL A 422 21.72 24.82 -2.53
C VAL A 422 23.04 24.67 -1.78
N ARG A 423 23.20 25.40 -0.69
CA ARG A 423 24.27 25.18 0.27
C ARG A 423 23.71 24.32 1.41
N ALA A 424 24.17 23.07 1.49
CA ALA A 424 23.85 22.18 2.59
C ALA A 424 24.35 22.75 3.94
N LEU A 425 23.79 22.26 5.05
CA LEU A 425 24.10 22.78 6.39
C LEU A 425 25.54 22.51 6.85
N ASP A 426 26.24 21.59 6.19
CA ASP A 426 27.68 21.32 6.38
C ASP A 426 28.58 22.21 5.50
N GLY A 427 28.00 23.08 4.66
CA GLY A 427 28.69 24.03 3.80
C GLY A 427 28.95 23.56 2.37
N ARG A 428 28.61 22.30 2.01
CA ARG A 428 28.73 21.83 0.62
C ARG A 428 27.74 22.54 -0.30
N ASP A 429 28.19 22.98 -1.46
CA ASP A 429 27.29 23.43 -2.53
C ASP A 429 26.86 22.20 -3.35
N LEU A 430 25.54 22.00 -3.45
CA LEU A 430 24.89 20.89 -4.13
C LEU A 430 24.09 21.42 -5.31
N GLU A 431 24.27 20.80 -6.48
CA GLU A 431 23.37 21.00 -7.62
C GLU A 431 22.25 19.95 -7.51
N LEU A 432 21.02 20.41 -7.26
CA LEU A 432 19.85 19.56 -7.06
C LEU A 432 18.87 19.67 -8.23
N SER A 433 18.42 18.54 -8.74
CA SER A 433 17.27 18.49 -9.64
C SER A 433 16.00 18.19 -8.84
N VAL A 434 15.06 19.14 -8.85
CA VAL A 434 13.83 19.08 -8.06
C VAL A 434 12.65 18.70 -8.94
N SER A 435 11.98 17.62 -8.55
CA SER A 435 10.71 17.18 -9.12
C SER A 435 9.65 17.12 -8.03
N GLY A 436 8.37 17.21 -8.40
CA GLY A 436 7.31 17.15 -7.41
C GLY A 436 5.92 17.45 -7.96
N ALA A 437 4.92 17.21 -7.12
CA ALA A 437 3.52 17.36 -7.46
C ALA A 437 2.69 17.79 -6.24
N PRO A 438 1.55 18.49 -6.46
CA PRO A 438 0.62 18.81 -5.41
C PRO A 438 -0.02 17.54 -4.84
N VAL A 439 -0.08 17.44 -3.52
CA VAL A 439 -0.76 16.35 -2.81
C VAL A 439 -2.19 16.78 -2.55
N ARG A 440 -3.16 15.93 -2.89
CA ARG A 440 -4.60 16.20 -2.69
C ARG A 440 -5.22 15.14 -1.79
N ASN A 441 -6.24 15.52 -1.03
CA ASN A 441 -7.06 14.55 -0.28
C ASN A 441 -8.04 13.81 -1.21
N ASN A 442 -8.82 12.89 -0.66
CA ASN A 442 -9.82 12.10 -1.41
C ASN A 442 -10.97 12.96 -1.99
N GLU A 443 -11.14 14.19 -1.51
CA GLU A 443 -12.14 15.15 -1.99
C GLU A 443 -11.58 16.08 -3.08
N GLY A 444 -10.31 15.91 -3.45
CA GLY A 444 -9.62 16.70 -4.48
C GLY A 444 -9.02 18.02 -3.99
N GLU A 445 -9.15 18.34 -2.70
CA GLU A 445 -8.53 19.52 -2.11
C GLU A 445 -7.02 19.37 -2.00
N LEU A 446 -6.27 20.39 -2.43
CA LEU A 446 -4.82 20.47 -2.24
C LEU A 446 -4.51 20.42 -0.75
N ILE A 447 -3.73 19.47 -0.23
CA ILE A 447 -3.34 19.42 1.20
C ILE A 447 -1.86 19.79 1.42
N GLY A 448 -1.08 19.81 0.35
CA GLY A 448 0.35 20.07 0.43
C GLY A 448 1.08 19.80 -0.87
N ALA A 449 2.39 19.63 -0.78
CA ALA A 449 3.27 19.32 -1.91
C ALA A 449 4.25 18.21 -1.54
N LEU A 450 4.48 17.28 -2.46
CA LEU A 450 5.53 16.28 -2.35
C LEU A 450 6.63 16.65 -3.34
N CYS A 451 7.88 16.68 -2.88
CA CYS A 451 9.01 16.85 -3.77
C CYS A 451 10.10 15.81 -3.54
N ILE A 452 10.84 15.59 -4.61
CA ILE A 452 11.99 14.71 -4.70
C ILE A 452 13.15 15.57 -5.18
N CYS A 453 14.18 15.65 -4.36
CA CYS A 453 15.42 16.36 -4.61
C CYS A 453 16.50 15.32 -4.90
N ARG A 454 17.01 15.32 -6.13
CA ARG A 454 18.11 14.44 -6.54
C ARG A 454 19.41 15.23 -6.62
N ASP A 455 20.46 14.72 -6.00
CA ASP A 455 21.82 15.25 -6.18
C ASP A 455 22.31 14.93 -7.60
N VAL A 456 22.60 15.97 -8.38
CA VAL A 456 23.15 15.85 -9.73
C VAL A 456 24.53 16.49 -9.83
N THR A 457 25.16 16.82 -8.70
CA THR A 457 26.44 17.54 -8.64
C THR A 457 27.54 16.82 -9.40
N GLU A 458 27.77 15.53 -9.10
CA GLU A 458 28.80 14.73 -9.77
C GLU A 458 28.55 14.62 -11.28
N ARG A 459 27.29 14.35 -11.65
CA ARG A 459 26.89 14.23 -13.05
C ARG A 459 27.13 15.53 -13.81
N ARG A 460 26.70 16.68 -13.27
CA ARG A 460 26.88 18.00 -13.89
C ARG A 460 28.34 18.40 -13.97
N GLN A 461 29.15 18.07 -12.97
CA GLN A 461 30.60 18.26 -13.03
C GLN A 461 31.24 17.43 -14.13
N LEU A 462 30.83 16.17 -14.31
CA LEU A 462 31.32 15.31 -15.38
C LEU A 462 30.90 15.81 -16.77
N GLU A 463 29.64 16.24 -16.92
CA GLU A 463 29.14 16.85 -18.17
C GLU A 463 29.94 18.12 -18.53
N LYS A 464 30.14 19.03 -17.55
CA LYS A 464 30.97 20.24 -17.73
C LYS A 464 32.41 19.90 -18.12
N ARG A 465 33.04 18.91 -17.46
CA ARG A 465 34.40 18.44 -17.80
C ARG A 465 34.47 17.88 -19.22
N THR A 466 33.53 17.00 -19.57
CA THR A 466 33.48 16.39 -20.92
C THR A 466 33.31 17.45 -22.00
N GLN A 467 32.43 18.43 -21.78
CA GLN A 467 32.20 19.52 -22.72
C GLN A 467 33.43 20.43 -22.85
N ALA A 468 34.15 20.71 -21.75
CA ALA A 468 35.41 21.44 -21.79
C ALA A 468 36.50 20.67 -22.57
N THR A 469 36.65 19.37 -22.33
CA THR A 469 37.59 18.52 -23.07
C THR A 469 37.28 18.48 -24.56
N LEU A 470 36.00 18.29 -24.94
CA LEU A 470 35.58 18.30 -26.35
C LEU A 470 35.80 19.68 -26.99
N GLY A 471 35.48 20.77 -26.29
CA GLY A 471 35.73 22.12 -26.76
C GLY A 471 37.20 22.36 -27.05
N ALA A 472 38.09 21.96 -26.14
CA ALA A 472 39.52 22.12 -26.33
C ALA A 472 40.09 21.23 -27.46
N LEU A 473 39.59 20.00 -27.63
CA LEU A 473 39.94 19.15 -28.78
C LEU A 473 39.46 19.76 -30.12
N LEU A 474 38.29 20.39 -30.14
CA LEU A 474 37.81 21.12 -31.31
C LEU A 474 38.67 22.35 -31.60
N GLU A 475 39.08 23.13 -30.60
CA GLU A 475 40.02 24.25 -30.79
C GLU A 475 41.39 23.79 -31.33
N MET A 476 41.90 22.65 -30.86
CA MET A 476 43.11 22.03 -31.43
C MET A 476 42.91 21.64 -32.91
N ALA A 477 41.73 21.12 -33.26
CA ALA A 477 41.36 20.79 -34.65
C ALA A 477 41.12 22.04 -35.52
N GLU A 478 40.62 23.14 -34.97
CA GLU A 478 40.49 24.41 -35.71
C GLU A 478 41.85 25.07 -35.96
N ALA A 479 42.80 24.96 -35.02
CA ALA A 479 44.18 25.40 -35.22
C ALA A 479 44.85 24.66 -36.40
N LEU A 480 44.46 23.41 -36.68
CA LEU A 480 44.88 22.66 -37.86
C LEU A 480 44.32 23.22 -39.18
N VAL A 481 43.17 23.91 -39.17
CA VAL A 481 42.48 24.41 -40.37
C VAL A 481 42.86 25.87 -40.69
N LEU A 482 43.06 26.71 -39.67
CA LEU A 482 43.19 28.18 -39.83
C LEU A 482 44.59 28.73 -40.13
N VAL A 483 45.63 27.90 -40.29
CA VAL A 483 46.93 28.38 -40.79
C VAL A 483 46.90 28.42 -42.32
N GLY A 484 46.29 29.47 -42.85
CA GLY A 484 46.32 29.85 -44.26
C GLY A 484 46.18 31.35 -44.36
N GLU A 485 47.07 31.98 -45.13
CA GLU A 485 47.01 33.39 -45.56
C GLU A 485 47.55 34.44 -44.57
N ASN A 486 48.88 34.60 -44.53
CA ASN A 486 49.49 35.94 -44.54
C ASN A 486 50.97 35.89 -44.91
N PRO A 487 51.32 35.95 -46.21
CA PRO A 487 52.69 36.13 -46.66
C PRO A 487 52.97 37.62 -46.86
N SER A 488 53.17 38.39 -45.80
CA SER A 488 53.80 39.71 -45.92
C SER A 488 54.44 40.18 -44.61
N GLY A 489 55.76 40.05 -44.53
CA GLY A 489 56.56 40.56 -43.43
C GLY A 489 58.03 40.51 -43.78
N LYS A 490 58.53 41.57 -44.43
CA LYS A 490 59.97 41.81 -44.60
C LYS A 490 60.57 42.14 -43.23
N SER A 491 61.49 41.31 -42.75
CA SER A 491 62.63 41.74 -41.93
C SER A 491 63.49 40.54 -41.56
N GLY A 492 64.79 40.66 -41.79
CA GLY A 492 65.77 39.65 -41.42
C GLY A 492 65.97 39.61 -39.90
N GLU A 493 65.64 38.47 -39.31
CA GLU A 493 66.10 38.04 -38.00
C GLU A 493 66.05 36.50 -37.99
N LEU A 494 67.08 35.89 -37.41
CA LEU A 494 67.49 34.50 -37.60
C LEU A 494 66.66 33.47 -36.80
N ILE A 495 65.32 33.55 -36.83
CA ILE A 495 64.42 32.52 -36.25
C ILE A 495 63.28 32.23 -37.24
N PRO A 496 63.00 30.97 -37.63
CA PRO A 496 61.89 30.64 -38.54
C PRO A 496 60.52 30.92 -37.88
N ALA A 497 59.98 32.13 -38.05
CA ALA A 497 58.91 32.72 -37.23
C ALA A 497 57.48 32.14 -37.39
N GLY A 498 57.30 31.04 -38.15
CA GLY A 498 55.98 30.41 -38.40
C GLY A 498 55.71 29.16 -37.55
N ILE A 499 56.69 28.26 -37.46
CA ILE A 499 56.58 26.93 -36.85
C ILE A 499 56.45 27.05 -35.34
N GLY A 500 57.31 27.87 -34.72
CA GLY A 500 57.34 28.06 -33.28
C GLY A 500 56.04 28.62 -32.72
N ARG A 501 55.29 29.44 -33.48
CA ARG A 501 54.01 30.00 -33.02
C ARG A 501 52.90 28.95 -32.98
N THR A 502 52.74 28.17 -34.03
CA THR A 502 51.71 27.12 -34.09
C THR A 502 52.02 25.98 -33.14
N ALA A 503 53.28 25.54 -33.08
CA ALA A 503 53.72 24.50 -32.14
C ALA A 503 53.60 24.95 -30.68
N ARG A 504 53.97 26.21 -30.36
CA ARG A 504 53.79 26.75 -29.00
C ARG A 504 52.32 26.86 -28.62
N ARG A 505 51.43 27.25 -29.55
CA ARG A 505 49.98 27.25 -29.31
C ARG A 505 49.43 25.85 -29.11
N MET A 506 49.90 24.86 -29.88
CA MET A 506 49.55 23.45 -29.68
C MET A 506 49.99 22.98 -28.29
N ALA A 507 51.25 23.24 -27.90
CA ALA A 507 51.76 22.88 -26.58
C ALA A 507 50.99 23.56 -25.42
N GLN A 508 50.55 24.82 -25.59
CA GLN A 508 49.69 25.52 -24.63
C GLN A 508 48.33 24.84 -24.47
N LEU A 509 47.68 24.48 -25.59
CA LEU A 509 46.41 23.77 -25.55
C LEU A 509 46.59 22.37 -24.93
N THR A 510 47.69 21.66 -25.25
CA THR A 510 48.01 20.36 -24.65
C THR A 510 48.17 20.46 -23.14
N CYS A 511 48.90 21.47 -22.66
CA CYS A 511 49.07 21.76 -21.23
C CYS A 511 47.71 22.01 -20.55
N SER A 512 46.82 22.74 -21.20
CA SER A 512 45.46 22.99 -20.68
C SER A 512 44.55 21.76 -20.69
N VAL A 513 44.61 20.91 -21.71
CA VAL A 513 43.73 19.72 -21.85
C VAL A 513 44.15 18.59 -20.92
N LEU A 514 45.45 18.35 -20.83
CA LEU A 514 46.01 17.29 -20.00
C LEU A 514 46.23 17.75 -18.55
N GLY A 515 46.13 19.05 -18.26
CA GLY A 515 46.38 19.59 -16.93
C GLY A 515 47.83 19.43 -16.45
N CYS A 516 48.75 19.11 -17.36
CA CYS A 516 50.16 18.91 -17.04
C CYS A 516 50.87 20.24 -16.81
N GLN A 517 51.95 20.21 -16.01
CA GLN A 517 52.70 21.42 -15.70
C GLN A 517 53.48 21.91 -16.92
N ARG A 518 54.05 20.97 -17.69
CA ARG A 518 54.91 21.28 -18.83
C ARG A 518 54.63 20.38 -20.02
N VAL A 519 54.83 20.96 -21.21
CA VAL A 519 54.77 20.26 -22.49
C VAL A 519 55.91 20.76 -23.37
N SER A 520 56.64 19.83 -23.97
CA SER A 520 57.59 20.11 -25.05
C SER A 520 57.27 19.31 -26.30
N LEU A 521 57.43 19.95 -27.46
CA LEU A 521 57.30 19.33 -28.77
C LEU A 521 58.67 19.33 -29.47
N THR A 522 59.07 18.16 -29.94
CA THR A 522 60.34 17.94 -30.64
C THR A 522 60.05 17.27 -31.98
N ALA A 523 60.47 17.86 -33.09
CA ALA A 523 60.43 17.18 -34.39
C ALA A 523 61.63 16.24 -34.53
N ILE A 524 61.45 15.20 -35.32
CA ILE A 524 62.52 14.29 -35.72
C ILE A 524 62.76 14.46 -37.21
N GLU A 525 64.00 14.67 -37.61
CA GLU A 525 64.38 14.63 -39.02
C GLU A 525 64.39 13.16 -39.50
N PRO A 526 63.61 12.80 -40.55
CA PRO A 526 63.38 11.40 -40.93
C PRO A 526 64.63 10.58 -41.26
N ASP A 527 65.61 11.19 -41.92
CA ASP A 527 66.77 10.48 -42.47
C ASP A 527 67.94 10.40 -41.48
N THR A 528 68.09 11.42 -40.64
CA THR A 528 69.22 11.58 -39.72
C THR A 528 68.87 11.24 -38.27
N GLU A 529 67.57 11.11 -37.97
CA GLU A 529 67.00 10.97 -36.62
C GLU A 529 67.44 12.08 -35.65
N VAL A 530 67.84 13.24 -36.17
CA VAL A 530 68.20 14.41 -35.37
C VAL A 530 66.94 15.01 -34.74
N LEU A 531 67.03 15.28 -33.44
CA LEU A 531 65.97 15.89 -32.65
C LEU A 531 66.04 17.41 -32.79
N HIS A 532 64.94 18.02 -33.22
CA HIS A 532 64.77 19.46 -33.34
C HIS A 532 63.66 19.94 -32.40
N PRO A 533 64.01 20.50 -31.23
CA PRO A 533 63.02 21.07 -30.33
C PRO A 533 62.32 22.27 -30.97
N ILE A 534 60.98 22.26 -30.98
CA ILE A 534 60.17 23.27 -31.67
C ILE A 534 59.46 24.19 -30.67
N ALA A 535 58.98 23.64 -29.56
CA ALA A 535 58.26 24.39 -28.54
C ALA A 535 58.40 23.78 -27.15
N VAL A 536 58.37 24.64 -26.14
CA VAL A 536 58.20 24.26 -24.73
C VAL A 536 57.27 25.26 -24.04
N VAL A 537 56.41 24.78 -23.16
CA VAL A 537 55.41 25.56 -22.40
C VAL A 537 55.38 25.05 -20.97
N GLY A 538 55.11 25.94 -20.01
CA GLY A 538 55.02 25.60 -18.58
C GLY A 538 56.30 25.86 -17.77
N LEU A 539 57.32 26.44 -18.39
CA LEU A 539 58.54 26.91 -17.75
C LEU A 539 58.47 28.41 -17.45
N SER A 540 59.19 28.87 -16.43
CA SER A 540 59.42 30.30 -16.21
C SER A 540 60.31 30.89 -17.32
N PRO A 541 60.32 32.23 -17.53
CA PRO A 541 61.12 32.84 -18.59
C PRO A 541 62.64 32.64 -18.46
N GLU A 542 63.14 32.34 -17.26
CA GLU A 542 64.55 32.03 -17.01
C GLU A 542 64.86 30.57 -17.32
N GLU A 543 64.00 29.64 -16.86
CA GLU A 543 64.10 28.22 -17.17
C GLU A 543 63.92 27.93 -18.67
N GLU A 544 63.00 28.63 -19.36
CA GLU A 544 62.81 28.48 -20.82
C GLU A 544 64.09 28.88 -21.58
N ARG A 545 64.77 29.95 -21.16
CA ARG A 545 66.05 30.37 -21.75
C ARG A 545 67.16 29.36 -21.49
N GLN A 546 67.23 28.80 -20.29
CA GLN A 546 68.17 27.74 -19.96
C GLN A 546 67.91 26.49 -20.80
N TRP A 547 66.65 26.08 -20.92
CA TRP A 547 66.24 24.92 -21.70
C TRP A 547 66.65 25.05 -23.16
N TRP A 548 66.38 26.19 -23.80
CA TRP A 548 66.81 26.44 -25.18
C TRP A 548 68.33 26.41 -25.37
N ASN A 549 69.11 26.82 -24.36
CA ASN A 549 70.58 26.72 -24.42
C ASN A 549 71.06 25.27 -24.31
N GLU A 550 70.46 24.46 -23.45
CA GLU A 550 70.78 23.02 -23.30
C GLU A 550 70.48 22.25 -24.60
N GLN A 551 69.42 22.65 -25.30
CA GLN A 551 69.00 22.06 -26.58
C GLN A 551 69.84 22.49 -27.81
N GLN A 552 70.89 23.30 -27.66
CA GLN A 552 71.77 23.68 -28.78
C GLN A 552 72.70 22.55 -29.23
N THR A 553 72.89 21.52 -28.41
CA THR A 553 73.70 20.36 -28.77
C THR A 553 72.87 19.43 -29.67
N GLU A 554 73.41 19.09 -30.84
CA GLU A 554 72.75 18.17 -31.77
C GLU A 554 72.62 16.79 -31.11
N ALA A 555 71.39 16.37 -30.83
CA ALA A 555 71.07 15.10 -30.21
C ALA A 555 70.25 14.24 -31.17
N ARG A 556 70.58 12.95 -31.29
CA ARG A 556 69.80 11.99 -32.08
C ARG A 556 68.97 11.10 -31.18
N LEU A 557 67.85 10.60 -31.70
CA LEU A 557 66.95 9.70 -30.97
C LEU A 557 67.68 8.49 -30.34
N GLY A 558 68.75 8.01 -30.99
CA GLY A 558 69.57 6.88 -30.52
C GLY A 558 70.73 7.23 -29.58
N ASP A 559 71.03 8.51 -29.33
CA ASP A 559 72.20 8.94 -28.53
C ASP A 559 71.97 8.86 -27.00
N GLY A 560 70.78 8.42 -26.58
CA GLY A 560 70.37 8.28 -25.18
C GLY A 560 70.92 7.04 -24.46
N LEU A 561 70.73 7.01 -23.13
CA LEU A 561 71.29 6.00 -22.20
C LEU A 561 70.68 4.58 -22.32
N ASP A 562 69.68 4.35 -23.18
CA ASP A 562 69.09 3.02 -23.41
C ASP A 562 68.59 2.86 -24.87
N PRO A 563 69.15 1.93 -25.67
CA PRO A 563 68.70 1.65 -27.05
C PRO A 563 67.24 1.17 -27.15
N THR A 564 66.68 0.62 -26.07
CA THR A 564 65.31 0.08 -26.07
C THR A 564 64.25 1.18 -26.17
N PHE A 565 64.51 2.38 -25.63
CA PHE A 565 63.58 3.50 -25.70
C PHE A 565 63.33 3.97 -27.13
N ALA A 566 64.39 4.08 -27.94
CA ALA A 566 64.25 4.42 -29.35
C ALA A 566 63.43 3.36 -30.11
N ALA A 567 63.59 2.07 -29.77
CA ALA A 567 62.80 1.00 -30.38
C ALA A 567 61.31 1.08 -30.01
N GLN A 568 60.99 1.36 -28.74
CA GLN A 568 59.61 1.53 -28.26
C GLN A 568 58.91 2.74 -28.92
N LEU A 569 59.60 3.87 -29.01
CA LEU A 569 59.06 5.06 -29.66
C LEU A 569 58.81 4.82 -31.16
N ARG A 570 59.70 4.10 -31.86
CA ARG A 570 59.46 3.69 -33.26
C ARG A 570 58.30 2.71 -33.40
N ALA A 571 58.05 1.88 -32.38
CA ALA A 571 56.88 1.00 -32.32
C ALA A 571 55.57 1.71 -31.92
N ASN A 572 55.58 3.05 -31.84
CA ASN A 572 54.42 3.86 -31.41
C ASN A 572 53.95 3.57 -29.97
N GLU A 573 54.89 3.15 -29.12
CA GLU A 573 54.66 2.92 -27.70
C GLU A 573 54.99 4.20 -26.91
N ALA A 574 54.14 4.54 -25.93
CA ALA A 574 54.40 5.67 -25.05
C ALA A 574 55.41 5.25 -23.99
N LEU A 575 56.38 6.11 -23.70
CA LEU A 575 57.46 5.85 -22.79
C LEU A 575 57.25 6.64 -21.50
N LEU A 576 57.18 5.96 -20.38
CA LEU A 576 57.13 6.57 -19.05
C LEU A 576 58.51 6.48 -18.42
N LEU A 577 59.14 7.63 -18.18
CA LEU A 577 60.45 7.74 -17.57
C LEU A 577 60.33 8.27 -16.15
N ASP A 578 60.98 7.59 -15.21
CA ASP A 578 61.19 8.09 -13.87
C ASP A 578 62.60 8.72 -13.81
N ILE A 579 62.64 10.05 -13.79
CA ILE A 579 63.88 10.84 -13.82
C ILE A 579 64.62 10.72 -12.48
N THR A 580 63.94 10.33 -11.41
CA THR A 580 64.53 10.13 -10.07
C THR A 580 65.25 8.80 -9.91
N LYS A 581 65.11 7.88 -10.88
CA LYS A 581 65.73 6.54 -10.86
C LYS A 581 66.91 6.42 -11.84
N PRO A 582 67.86 5.49 -11.62
CA PRO A 582 68.91 5.19 -12.59
C PRO A 582 68.32 4.73 -13.95
N PRO A 583 68.89 5.16 -15.10
CA PRO A 583 70.16 5.87 -15.24
C PRO A 583 70.05 7.41 -15.14
N PHE A 584 68.85 7.98 -15.00
CA PHE A 584 68.61 9.43 -15.04
C PHE A 584 68.97 10.17 -13.76
N SER A 585 68.82 9.51 -12.61
CA SER A 585 69.12 10.05 -11.26
C SER A 585 70.55 10.61 -11.07
N THR A 586 71.48 10.25 -11.95
CA THR A 586 72.89 10.71 -11.90
C THR A 586 73.11 12.01 -12.67
N GLN A 587 72.12 12.47 -13.44
CA GLN A 587 72.17 13.71 -14.21
C GLN A 587 71.56 14.88 -13.43
N PRO A 588 72.00 16.13 -13.68
CA PRO A 588 71.36 17.31 -13.11
C PRO A 588 69.89 17.40 -13.56
N ASN A 589 68.98 17.64 -12.61
CA ASN A 589 67.55 17.83 -12.87
C ASN A 589 67.12 19.28 -12.54
N PRO A 590 67.54 20.28 -13.34
CA PRO A 590 67.29 21.71 -13.05
C PRO A 590 65.80 22.07 -13.10
N TYR A 591 64.98 21.22 -13.72
CA TYR A 591 63.55 21.40 -13.91
C TYR A 591 62.71 20.67 -12.85
N ASN A 592 63.33 19.97 -11.89
CA ASN A 592 62.63 19.21 -10.85
C ASN A 592 61.57 18.23 -11.40
N ILE A 593 61.87 17.53 -12.50
CA ILE A 593 60.96 16.54 -13.11
C ILE A 593 61.06 15.23 -12.31
N HIS A 594 59.94 14.69 -11.81
CA HIS A 594 59.92 13.35 -11.22
C HIS A 594 59.62 12.29 -12.28
N THR A 595 58.46 12.36 -12.91
CA THR A 595 58.05 11.46 -13.99
C THR A 595 57.81 12.24 -15.29
N MET A 596 58.29 11.69 -16.40
CA MET A 596 58.16 12.27 -17.73
C MET A 596 57.50 11.26 -18.66
N LEU A 597 56.38 11.65 -19.28
CA LEU A 597 55.73 10.86 -20.31
C LEU A 597 56.18 11.38 -21.68
N ILE A 598 56.72 10.48 -22.50
CA ILE A 598 57.15 10.76 -23.87
C ILE A 598 56.28 9.96 -24.83
N ILE A 599 55.63 10.66 -25.75
CA ILE A 599 54.66 10.09 -26.67
C ILE A 599 55.17 10.29 -28.10
N PRO A 600 55.28 9.21 -28.88
CA PRO A 600 55.69 9.32 -30.27
C PRO A 600 54.59 9.99 -31.11
N MET A 601 55.02 10.93 -31.95
CA MET A 601 54.18 11.61 -32.91
C MET A 601 54.36 10.91 -34.26
N VAL A 602 53.38 10.09 -34.66
CA VAL A 602 53.50 9.18 -35.81
C VAL A 602 52.49 9.53 -36.90
N ILE A 603 52.95 9.51 -38.15
CA ILE A 603 52.10 9.62 -39.35
C ILE A 603 52.35 8.39 -40.23
N GLY A 604 51.30 7.60 -40.46
CA GLY A 604 51.46 6.29 -41.10
C GLY A 604 52.31 5.38 -40.22
N GLU A 605 53.45 4.92 -40.73
CA GLU A 605 54.45 4.12 -40.00
C GLU A 605 55.69 4.96 -39.60
N GLN A 606 55.69 6.26 -39.90
CA GLN A 606 56.86 7.11 -39.72
C GLN A 606 56.75 7.96 -38.45
N LEU A 607 57.79 7.89 -37.61
CA LEU A 607 57.97 8.75 -36.45
C LEU A 607 58.46 10.13 -36.91
N VAL A 608 57.64 11.17 -36.70
CA VAL A 608 57.92 12.54 -37.14
C VAL A 608 58.26 13.50 -35.99
N GLY A 609 58.08 13.06 -34.74
CA GLY A 609 58.41 13.86 -33.56
C GLY A 609 58.06 13.16 -32.25
N LEU A 610 58.28 13.89 -31.15
CA LEU A 610 57.99 13.49 -29.78
C LEU A 610 57.20 14.60 -29.09
N LEU A 611 56.16 14.20 -28.37
CA LEU A 611 55.42 15.03 -27.44
C LEU A 611 55.78 14.58 -26.03
N SER A 612 56.41 15.45 -25.26
CA SER A 612 56.81 15.14 -23.89
C SER A 612 56.08 16.03 -22.90
N LEU A 613 55.69 15.46 -21.76
CA LEU A 613 55.00 16.19 -20.71
C LEU A 613 55.34 15.66 -19.33
N ASP A 614 55.19 16.54 -18.33
CA ASP A 614 55.43 16.23 -16.92
C ASP A 614 54.60 17.13 -15.99
N TYR A 615 54.51 16.72 -14.72
CA TYR A 615 53.82 17.42 -13.63
C TYR A 615 54.80 18.01 -12.59
N GLY A 616 56.04 18.29 -13.02
CA GLY A 616 57.09 18.83 -12.19
C GLY A 616 57.52 17.91 -11.06
N GLY A 617 57.55 18.48 -9.85
CA GLY A 617 58.05 17.84 -8.65
C GLY A 617 57.12 16.80 -8.02
N GLN A 618 56.00 16.48 -8.68
CA GLN A 618 55.01 15.53 -8.19
C GLN A 618 55.18 14.18 -8.90
N GLU A 619 55.10 13.09 -8.13
CA GLU A 619 54.86 11.77 -8.71
C GLU A 619 53.44 11.74 -9.30
N HIS A 620 53.34 11.49 -10.60
CA HIS A 620 52.07 11.32 -11.31
C HIS A 620 52.00 9.93 -11.93
N ASP A 621 50.96 9.17 -11.57
CA ASP A 621 50.64 7.88 -12.15
C ASP A 621 49.72 8.07 -13.35
N TYR A 622 50.25 7.84 -14.55
CA TYR A 622 49.49 8.00 -15.80
C TYR A 622 48.53 6.82 -16.00
N ASP A 623 47.24 7.11 -16.08
CA ASP A 623 46.25 6.09 -16.38
C ASP A 623 46.14 5.81 -17.90
N ALA A 624 45.48 4.70 -18.27
CA ALA A 624 45.35 4.31 -19.67
C ALA A 624 44.52 5.31 -20.51
N ALA A 625 43.59 6.04 -19.90
CA ALA A 625 42.75 7.03 -20.57
C ALA A 625 43.54 8.32 -20.84
N GLU A 626 44.35 8.76 -19.89
CA GLU A 626 45.29 9.87 -20.01
C GLU A 626 46.32 9.61 -21.12
N ILE A 627 46.93 8.41 -21.14
CA ILE A 627 47.86 8.02 -22.21
C ILE A 627 47.15 8.01 -23.57
N ALA A 628 45.91 7.49 -23.64
CA ALA A 628 45.15 7.47 -24.89
C ALA A 628 44.81 8.89 -25.38
N LEU A 629 44.40 9.78 -24.47
CA LEU A 629 44.14 11.18 -24.78
C LEU A 629 45.41 11.89 -25.25
N ALA A 630 46.52 11.70 -24.55
CA ALA A 630 47.79 12.30 -24.90
C ALA A 630 48.35 11.75 -26.24
N LYS A 631 48.12 10.47 -26.56
CA LYS A 631 48.35 9.90 -27.91
C LYS A 631 47.49 10.53 -28.99
N ALA A 632 46.21 10.81 -28.72
CA ALA A 632 45.35 11.51 -29.66
C ALA A 632 45.86 12.93 -29.94
N VAL A 633 46.28 13.65 -28.89
CA VAL A 633 46.89 14.98 -29.01
C VAL A 633 48.23 14.93 -29.76
N ALA A 634 49.09 13.94 -29.48
CA ALA A 634 50.35 13.72 -30.20
C ALA A 634 50.13 13.48 -31.69
N LYS A 635 49.07 12.75 -32.07
CA LYS A 635 48.68 12.56 -33.48
C LYS A 635 48.27 13.86 -34.16
N LEU A 636 47.51 14.72 -33.47
CA LEU A 636 47.16 16.05 -33.99
C LEU A 636 48.40 16.94 -34.15
N ALA A 637 49.28 16.94 -33.15
CA ALA A 637 50.55 17.65 -33.23
C ALA A 637 51.44 17.13 -34.38
N ALA A 638 51.43 15.82 -34.64
CA ALA A 638 52.19 15.20 -35.73
C ALA A 638 51.75 15.79 -37.07
N LEU A 639 50.44 15.84 -37.30
CA LEU A 639 49.84 16.40 -38.52
C LEU A 639 50.19 17.87 -38.71
N VAL A 640 50.27 18.66 -37.63
CA VAL A 640 50.70 20.07 -37.70
C VAL A 640 52.15 20.18 -38.15
N ILE A 641 53.05 19.43 -37.50
CA ILE A 641 54.49 19.47 -37.81
C ILE A 641 54.74 19.03 -39.26
N GLU A 642 54.10 17.94 -39.69
CA GLU A 642 54.29 17.41 -41.03
C GLU A 642 53.70 18.32 -42.11
N ARG A 643 52.53 18.93 -41.86
CA ARG A 643 51.96 19.93 -42.76
C ARG A 643 52.92 21.09 -42.95
N ASP A 644 53.53 21.59 -41.88
CA ASP A 644 54.48 22.69 -41.94
C ASP A 644 55.77 22.30 -42.69
N ARG A 645 56.31 21.10 -42.43
CA ARG A 645 57.44 20.54 -43.19
C ARG A 645 57.15 20.49 -44.69
N LEU A 646 56.00 19.94 -45.07
CA LEU A 646 55.57 19.85 -46.47
C LEU A 646 55.34 21.22 -47.13
N LEU A 647 54.85 22.20 -46.37
CA LEU A 647 54.71 23.57 -46.87
C LEU A 647 56.06 24.23 -47.13
N ARG A 648 57.05 23.99 -46.26
CA ARG A 648 58.43 24.47 -46.44
C ARG A 648 59.10 23.82 -47.65
N GLU A 649 59.04 22.51 -47.77
CA GLU A 649 59.58 21.78 -48.93
C GLU A 649 58.95 22.29 -50.25
N ARG A 650 57.63 22.53 -50.27
CA ARG A 650 56.96 23.13 -51.43
C ARG A 650 57.40 24.57 -51.71
N ALA A 651 57.60 25.38 -50.68
CA ALA A 651 58.06 26.76 -50.83
C ALA A 651 59.50 26.80 -51.38
N GLU A 652 60.39 25.97 -50.85
CA GLU A 652 61.78 25.84 -51.29
C GLU A 652 61.86 25.28 -52.72
N ALA A 653 61.09 24.24 -53.04
CA ALA A 653 61.02 23.70 -54.40
C ALA A 653 60.56 24.76 -55.41
N ARG A 654 59.55 25.57 -55.07
CA ARG A 654 59.10 26.69 -55.92
C ARG A 654 60.15 27.79 -56.04
N ALA A 655 60.83 28.13 -54.94
CA ALA A 655 61.91 29.12 -54.96
C ALA A 655 63.08 28.66 -55.83
N ASN A 656 63.48 27.39 -55.73
CA ASN A 656 64.52 26.78 -56.56
C ASN A 656 64.10 26.71 -58.03
N GLU A 657 62.84 26.36 -58.32
CA GLU A 657 62.32 26.39 -59.69
C GLU A 657 62.35 27.80 -60.29
N LEU A 658 61.91 28.81 -59.53
CA LEU A 658 61.98 30.21 -59.95
C LEU A 658 63.42 30.66 -60.18
N ALA A 659 64.35 30.34 -59.28
CA ALA A 659 65.77 30.66 -59.41
C ALA A 659 66.40 29.99 -60.64
N LEU A 660 66.06 28.73 -60.90
CA LEU A 660 66.53 27.99 -62.07
C LEU A 660 65.97 28.58 -63.37
N ARG A 661 64.68 28.94 -63.40
CA ARG A 661 64.05 29.63 -64.55
C ARG A 661 64.70 30.98 -64.80
N GLU A 662 64.98 31.77 -63.76
CA GLU A 662 65.68 33.04 -63.85
C GLU A 662 67.11 32.88 -64.38
N ALA A 663 67.84 31.86 -63.90
CA ALA A 663 69.19 31.54 -64.36
C ALA A 663 69.20 31.10 -65.83
N ASN A 664 68.27 30.22 -66.24
CA ASN A 664 68.12 29.81 -67.64
C ASN A 664 67.76 30.99 -68.55
N ARG A 665 66.86 31.88 -68.12
CA ARG A 665 66.52 33.10 -68.88
C ARG A 665 67.76 33.98 -69.12
N ARG A 666 68.58 34.21 -68.08
CA ARG A 666 69.83 34.98 -68.20
C ARG A 666 70.82 34.29 -69.15
N MET A 667 70.89 32.96 -69.12
CA MET A 667 71.74 32.18 -70.01
C MET A 667 71.29 32.29 -71.47
N ASP A 668 69.99 32.21 -71.74
CA ASP A 668 69.42 32.37 -73.08
C ASP A 668 69.63 33.79 -73.64
N GLU A 669 69.45 34.83 -72.80
CA GLU A 669 69.75 36.23 -73.16
C GLU A 669 71.24 36.41 -73.52
N PHE A 670 72.15 35.82 -72.72
CA PHE A 670 73.59 35.87 -73.00
C PHE A 670 73.97 35.12 -74.29
N LEU A 671 73.42 33.93 -74.52
CA LEU A 671 73.66 33.16 -75.75
C LEU A 671 73.10 33.88 -76.99
N GLY A 672 71.94 34.52 -76.86
CA GLY A 672 71.35 35.35 -77.91
C GLY A 672 72.23 36.56 -78.26
N MET A 673 72.68 37.31 -77.25
CA MET A 673 73.59 38.45 -77.45
C MET A 673 74.93 38.03 -78.06
N THR A 674 75.56 36.98 -77.52
CA THR A 674 76.86 36.49 -78.00
C THR A 674 76.77 35.97 -79.43
N SER A 675 75.67 35.28 -79.79
CA SER A 675 75.44 34.83 -81.16
C SER A 675 75.27 36.01 -82.13
N HIS A 676 74.55 37.07 -81.73
CA HIS A 676 74.40 38.27 -82.56
C HIS A 676 75.73 39.02 -82.75
N GLU A 677 76.50 39.19 -81.68
CA GLU A 677 77.82 39.82 -81.67
C GLU A 677 78.84 39.04 -82.51
N LEU A 678 78.84 37.70 -82.46
CA LEU A 678 79.73 36.85 -83.26
C LEU A 678 79.33 36.77 -84.73
N LYS A 679 78.03 36.82 -85.04
CA LYS A 679 77.53 36.73 -86.42
C LYS A 679 78.00 37.91 -87.26
N THR A 680 78.18 39.09 -86.66
CA THR A 680 78.64 40.30 -87.34
C THR A 680 80.07 40.18 -87.91
N PRO A 681 81.13 39.88 -87.12
CA PRO A 681 82.47 39.65 -87.64
C PRO A 681 82.54 38.40 -88.51
N LEU A 682 81.82 37.30 -88.19
CA LEU A 682 81.79 36.11 -89.06
C LEU A 682 81.20 36.41 -90.44
N THR A 683 80.15 37.23 -90.52
CA THR A 683 79.57 37.66 -91.80
C THR A 683 80.54 38.54 -92.57
N SER A 684 81.27 39.42 -91.88
CA SER A 684 82.33 40.24 -92.49
C SER A 684 83.50 39.38 -93.02
N ILE A 685 84.02 38.45 -92.22
CA ILE A 685 85.08 37.51 -92.61
C ILE A 685 84.62 36.64 -93.79
N LYS A 686 83.39 36.12 -93.75
CA LYS A 686 82.80 35.33 -94.84
C LYS A 686 82.64 36.16 -96.12
N GLY A 687 82.23 37.42 -96.01
CA GLY A 687 82.16 38.36 -97.14
C GLY A 687 83.53 38.62 -97.75
N ASN A 688 84.53 38.92 -96.92
CA ASN A 688 85.90 39.17 -97.38
C ASN A 688 86.53 37.93 -98.03
N THR A 689 86.36 36.74 -97.44
CA THR A 689 86.85 35.48 -98.04
C THR A 689 86.15 35.17 -99.37
N GLN A 690 84.84 35.43 -99.51
CA GLN A 690 84.15 35.31 -100.79
C GLN A 690 84.67 36.30 -101.84
N LEU A 691 85.03 37.53 -101.43
CA LEU A 691 85.65 38.53 -102.31
C LEU A 691 87.06 38.12 -102.75
N THR A 692 87.89 37.62 -101.83
CA THR A 692 89.24 37.12 -102.16
C THR A 692 89.17 35.92 -103.11
N VAL A 693 88.23 35.00 -102.90
CA VAL A 693 88.01 33.85 -103.82
C VAL A 693 87.58 34.30 -105.22
N ARG A 694 86.84 35.42 -105.33
CA ARG A 694 86.47 36.03 -106.62
C ARG A 694 87.62 36.75 -107.32
N GLN A 695 88.64 37.19 -106.60
CA GLN A 695 89.83 37.83 -107.17
C GLN A 695 90.92 36.84 -107.61
N ILE A 696 90.80 35.56 -107.21
CA ILE A 696 91.72 34.47 -107.56
C ILE A 696 91.24 33.68 -108.80
N LYS A 697 90.09 34.04 -109.37
CA LYS A 697 89.61 33.58 -110.69
C LYS A 697 89.65 34.75 -111.67
#